data_AF-A0A132BYI5-F1
#
_entry.id   AF-A0A132BYI5-F1
#
_cell.length_a   1.000
_cell.length_b   1.000
_cell.length_c   1.000
_cell.angle_alpha   90.00
_cell.angle_beta   90.00
_cell.angle_gamma   90.00
#
_symmetry.space_group_name_H-M   'P 1'
#
loop_
_entity.id
_entity.type
_entity.pdbx_description
1 polymer ?
#
loop_
_entity_poly.entity_id
_entity_poly.type
_entity_poly.pdbx_seq_one_letter_code
_entity_poly.pdbx_strand_id
1 'polypeptide(L)'
;MSIVAYIARDASGTNQHGTSSEGSPSVIPTSGANEISLNLSPSDVESYARRGNDLHITLSDGTVVELDGYYATGGKNLFLSDDGDFIEVVLEDKSEGMLFASYEPIDLSGKWSAYDDMVFLGVDRIEPVVAPLAAPLLGGLGALGAAAAGAAVLIGGDGNDPDSNAIIPTVNDADATYDVPEGDPDGVTISGTGEAGSDVEVTIGTTVVTTTVDDDGTWSVDIPTDDLPDDGVYETVVGVVAPDGTEYDDLDGPTIDIDTEAPTVIITEGTQSVGDIVDGEEQVSGTIITGTGEAGATVTLEIDGATQTTTVAEDGSWTVTFTSEEIATGEYETGITITTTDAHGNSTTTTDILEVDTETSVSIDTGLAGGDDIVNAAEAAAGVAITGLAEAGASVSVTVEGVTRTATADDDGVWTVTYEDGTLPEGEYETEISVTSTDLVGNTATATSTIEVDTDAGFVLLSDDPIETDDVINAEERADNVTITGTATPGETVTVTLGDASGTTVADDDGNWSYDFAAGEIPEGTDELDVTASITDDVGNTESDTDTVGLDTEVTNFASDPLQTDDDIINLQEMADGFTLDGTVEVGSTVEVEIEGTTHTATVDDDGNWTLTLDGEDLPEGTYNTSATITATDPAGNVAVLSQTFSVDTEYDSPTVDAVTFSGEDVRRISTSGAVDSYSVNTLESDGSTEQPTATITQDDVFGTEFTFDTAIPDGTNLVVSSQDTAGNSSSTMVLFQDNATESGTLDHAALGDFNIDALNLEYASDTNLTLTEADINALSGNSDTLKVLGGADDTVTLTGGTLQGTQDVDGETYNVYTIGDGDTMLLVEDDVNVII
;
A
#
# COMPACT_ATOMS: atom_id res chain seq x y z
N MET A 1 -24.26 -6.40 -29.38
CA MET A 1 -24.10 -5.00 -29.83
C MET A 1 -24.89 -4.84 -31.11
N SER A 2 -25.98 -4.11 -31.03
CA SER A 2 -27.02 -4.08 -32.07
C SER A 2 -26.59 -3.18 -33.24
N ILE A 3 -26.49 -3.77 -34.44
CA ILE A 3 -26.28 -3.03 -35.69
C ILE A 3 -27.65 -2.54 -36.16
N VAL A 4 -27.81 -1.23 -36.33
CA VAL A 4 -29.09 -0.62 -36.73
C VAL A 4 -29.12 -0.41 -38.23
N ALA A 5 -30.11 -1.01 -38.90
CA ALA A 5 -30.41 -0.71 -40.29
C ALA A 5 -31.04 0.69 -40.40
N TYR A 6 -30.67 1.45 -41.43
CA TYR A 6 -31.20 2.79 -41.65
C TYR A 6 -31.46 3.08 -43.13
N ILE A 7 -32.37 4.02 -43.36
CA ILE A 7 -32.65 4.62 -44.65
C ILE A 7 -32.46 6.13 -44.53
N ALA A 8 -31.63 6.70 -45.40
CA ALA A 8 -31.43 8.14 -45.49
C ALA A 8 -31.88 8.65 -46.85
N ARG A 9 -32.72 9.69 -46.89
CA ARG A 9 -33.17 10.33 -48.12
C ARG A 9 -32.63 11.74 -48.26
N ASP A 10 -32.08 12.05 -49.42
CA ASP A 10 -31.57 13.38 -49.75
C ASP A 10 -32.65 14.36 -50.22
N ALA A 11 -32.28 15.64 -50.41
CA ALA A 11 -33.19 16.68 -50.88
C ALA A 11 -33.77 16.45 -52.30
N SER A 12 -33.20 15.52 -53.07
CA SER A 12 -33.68 15.14 -54.40
C SER A 12 -34.67 13.98 -54.38
N GLY A 13 -34.90 13.37 -53.20
CA GLY A 13 -35.78 12.23 -53.00
C GLY A 13 -35.09 10.88 -53.25
N THR A 14 -33.75 10.83 -53.28
CA THR A 14 -33.00 9.59 -53.46
C THR A 14 -32.77 8.93 -52.10
N ASN A 15 -33.14 7.66 -51.96
CA ASN A 15 -32.93 6.88 -50.74
C ASN A 15 -31.58 6.15 -50.77
N GLN A 16 -30.95 6.03 -49.62
CA GLN A 16 -29.77 5.22 -49.36
C GLN A 16 -30.05 4.31 -48.17
N HIS A 17 -29.94 3.01 -48.39
CA HIS A 17 -30.03 1.99 -47.35
C HIS A 17 -28.63 1.67 -46.84
N GLY A 18 -28.53 1.40 -45.54
CA GLY A 18 -27.28 0.98 -44.92
C GLY A 18 -27.51 0.38 -43.54
N THR A 19 -26.41 -0.05 -42.95
CA THR A 19 -26.35 -0.47 -41.55
C THR A 19 -25.29 0.37 -40.86
N SER A 20 -25.50 0.65 -39.57
CA SER A 20 -24.53 1.37 -38.76
C SER A 20 -23.20 0.60 -38.62
N SER A 21 -22.12 1.29 -38.25
CA SER A 21 -20.83 0.64 -38.03
C SER A 21 -20.82 -0.22 -36.75
N GLU A 22 -20.04 -1.31 -36.73
CA GLU A 22 -19.78 -2.06 -35.48
C GLU A 22 -19.05 -1.18 -34.45
N GLY A 23 -19.51 -1.20 -33.20
CA GLY A 23 -18.95 -0.44 -32.07
C GLY A 23 -20.01 0.34 -31.27
N SER A 24 -19.62 0.89 -30.12
CA SER A 24 -20.43 1.83 -29.33
C SER A 24 -19.60 3.12 -29.08
N PRO A 25 -19.98 4.27 -29.67
CA PRO A 25 -21.18 4.46 -30.46
C PRO A 25 -21.11 3.80 -31.86
N SER A 26 -22.25 3.31 -32.32
CA SER A 26 -22.47 2.81 -33.66
C SER A 26 -22.84 3.99 -34.56
N VAL A 27 -22.01 4.30 -35.57
CA VAL A 27 -22.09 5.59 -36.29
C VAL A 27 -22.87 5.46 -37.60
N ILE A 28 -23.80 6.39 -37.84
CA ILE A 28 -24.56 6.56 -39.09
C ILE A 28 -24.28 7.96 -39.67
N PRO A 29 -23.63 8.07 -40.84
CA PRO A 29 -23.34 9.37 -41.45
C PRO A 29 -24.61 10.00 -42.05
N THR A 30 -24.97 11.21 -41.61
CA THR A 30 -26.20 11.90 -42.08
C THR A 30 -25.96 13.00 -43.12
N SER A 31 -24.75 13.11 -43.65
CA SER A 31 -24.36 14.16 -44.59
C SER A 31 -25.17 14.08 -45.90
N GLY A 32 -25.89 15.15 -46.23
CA GLY A 32 -26.75 15.23 -47.42
C GLY A 32 -28.17 14.68 -47.27
N ALA A 33 -28.48 14.01 -46.14
CA ALA A 33 -29.83 13.54 -45.83
C ALA A 33 -30.73 14.66 -45.29
N ASN A 34 -32.00 14.66 -45.68
CA ASN A 34 -33.08 15.48 -45.11
C ASN A 34 -34.05 14.66 -44.26
N GLU A 35 -34.21 13.38 -44.55
CA GLU A 35 -35.13 12.46 -43.88
C GLU A 35 -34.32 11.19 -43.53
N ILE A 36 -34.39 10.71 -42.30
CA ILE A 36 -33.65 9.54 -41.79
C ILE A 36 -34.65 8.63 -41.07
N SER A 37 -34.72 7.36 -41.46
CA SER A 37 -35.51 6.34 -40.78
C SER A 37 -34.61 5.24 -40.24
N LEU A 38 -34.81 4.84 -38.98
CA LEU A 38 -34.05 3.78 -38.32
C LEU A 38 -34.97 2.57 -38.12
N ASN A 39 -34.43 1.36 -38.33
CA ASN A 39 -35.16 0.12 -38.06
C ASN A 39 -35.23 -0.15 -36.56
N LEU A 40 -36.07 0.62 -35.89
CA LEU A 40 -36.22 0.69 -34.44
C LEU A 40 -37.67 1.09 -34.15
N SER A 41 -38.19 0.63 -33.02
CA SER A 41 -39.43 1.09 -32.41
C SER A 41 -39.14 2.11 -31.29
N PRO A 42 -40.12 2.91 -30.84
CA PRO A 42 -39.94 3.80 -29.69
C PRO A 42 -39.53 3.07 -28.39
N SER A 43 -39.89 1.80 -28.23
CA SER A 43 -39.52 0.95 -27.08
C SER A 43 -38.05 0.58 -27.07
N ASP A 44 -37.41 0.56 -28.23
CA ASP A 44 -35.97 0.25 -28.35
C ASP A 44 -35.09 1.43 -27.95
N VAL A 45 -35.68 2.60 -27.67
CA VAL A 45 -34.94 3.83 -27.37
C VAL A 45 -35.13 4.24 -25.92
N GLU A 46 -34.04 4.24 -25.17
CA GLU A 46 -33.98 4.71 -23.78
C GLU A 46 -33.92 6.24 -23.72
N SER A 47 -33.04 6.87 -24.50
CA SER A 47 -32.89 8.33 -24.46
C SER A 47 -32.27 8.96 -25.72
N TYR A 48 -32.50 10.27 -25.88
CA TYR A 48 -31.90 11.09 -26.93
C TYR A 48 -31.06 12.20 -26.30
N ALA A 49 -29.84 12.39 -26.80
CA ALA A 49 -28.94 13.44 -26.36
C ALA A 49 -28.25 14.12 -27.55
N ARG A 50 -28.20 15.44 -27.52
CA ARG A 50 -27.42 16.22 -28.49
C ARG A 50 -25.97 16.33 -28.01
N ARG A 51 -25.02 15.85 -28.82
CA ARG A 51 -23.58 15.99 -28.59
C ARG A 51 -22.99 16.83 -29.72
N GLY A 52 -22.84 18.13 -29.50
CA GLY A 52 -22.37 19.04 -30.55
C GLY A 52 -23.35 19.15 -31.73
N ASN A 53 -22.92 18.68 -32.90
CA ASN A 53 -23.75 18.63 -34.11
C ASN A 53 -24.43 17.27 -34.31
N ASP A 54 -24.19 16.32 -33.42
CA ASP A 54 -24.58 14.93 -33.60
C ASP A 54 -25.73 14.59 -32.65
N LEU A 55 -26.56 13.65 -33.06
CA LEU A 55 -27.64 13.11 -32.23
C LEU A 55 -27.23 11.72 -31.75
N HIS A 56 -27.12 11.55 -30.43
CA HIS A 56 -26.90 10.27 -29.80
C HIS A 56 -28.25 9.70 -29.36
N ILE A 57 -28.49 8.45 -29.73
CA ILE A 57 -29.67 7.68 -29.36
C ILE A 57 -29.17 6.51 -28.52
N THR A 58 -29.47 6.52 -27.22
CA THR A 58 -29.18 5.36 -26.35
C THR A 58 -30.35 4.41 -26.46
N LEU A 59 -30.08 3.18 -26.88
CA LEU A 59 -31.06 2.12 -26.98
C LEU A 59 -31.32 1.49 -25.60
N SER A 60 -32.43 0.77 -25.46
CA SER A 60 -32.81 0.06 -24.23
C SER A 60 -31.76 -0.99 -23.79
N ASP A 61 -30.96 -1.52 -24.73
CA ASP A 61 -29.84 -2.44 -24.47
C ASP A 61 -28.53 -1.71 -24.07
N GLY A 62 -28.56 -0.38 -23.91
CA GLY A 62 -27.41 0.47 -23.56
C GLY A 62 -26.48 0.81 -24.73
N THR A 63 -26.73 0.30 -25.95
CA THR A 63 -25.97 0.65 -27.15
C THR A 63 -26.26 2.10 -27.54
N VAL A 64 -25.22 2.85 -27.91
CA VAL A 64 -25.39 4.23 -28.39
C VAL A 64 -25.29 4.26 -29.91
N VAL A 65 -26.33 4.75 -30.59
CA VAL A 65 -26.31 5.04 -32.03
C VAL A 65 -26.05 6.53 -32.23
N GLU A 66 -24.99 6.87 -32.97
CA GLU A 66 -24.61 8.24 -33.28
C GLU A 66 -25.01 8.59 -34.72
N LEU A 67 -25.93 9.56 -34.86
CA LEU A 67 -26.25 10.18 -36.14
C LEU A 67 -25.29 11.37 -36.37
N ASP A 68 -24.16 11.07 -37.00
CA ASP A 68 -23.08 12.04 -37.30
C ASP A 68 -23.60 13.15 -38.22
N GLY A 69 -23.55 14.39 -37.73
CA GLY A 69 -23.97 15.60 -38.40
C GLY A 69 -25.48 15.85 -38.43
N TYR A 70 -26.27 15.23 -37.56
CA TYR A 70 -27.75 15.37 -37.56
C TYR A 70 -28.22 16.83 -37.50
N TYR A 71 -27.58 17.64 -36.64
CA TYR A 71 -27.88 19.07 -36.46
C TYR A 71 -27.04 20.01 -37.35
N ALA A 72 -26.31 19.48 -38.33
CA ALA A 72 -25.62 20.29 -39.32
C ALA A 72 -26.61 21.07 -40.22
N THR A 73 -26.12 21.93 -41.13
CA THR A 73 -26.99 22.83 -41.91
C THR A 73 -28.08 22.09 -42.72
N GLY A 74 -29.34 22.47 -42.48
CA GLY A 74 -30.54 21.89 -43.09
C GLY A 74 -31.24 21.00 -42.07
N GLY A 75 -32.41 21.42 -41.59
CA GLY A 75 -33.18 20.63 -40.62
C GLY A 75 -33.50 19.25 -41.20
N LYS A 76 -33.29 18.21 -40.38
CA LYS A 76 -33.56 16.82 -40.72
C LYS A 76 -34.74 16.31 -39.93
N ASN A 77 -35.52 15.42 -40.53
CA ASN A 77 -36.56 14.69 -39.83
C ASN A 77 -36.04 13.29 -39.50
N LEU A 78 -36.30 12.85 -38.27
CA LEU A 78 -35.98 11.52 -37.79
C LEU A 78 -37.28 10.72 -37.71
N PHE A 79 -37.22 9.50 -38.20
CA PHE A 79 -38.27 8.52 -38.13
C PHE A 79 -37.75 7.25 -37.45
N LEU A 80 -38.60 6.64 -36.65
CA LEU A 80 -38.46 5.26 -36.20
C LEU A 80 -39.46 4.45 -37.00
N SER A 81 -39.00 3.36 -37.59
CA SER A 81 -39.89 2.47 -38.30
C SER A 81 -39.52 1.03 -38.06
N ASP A 82 -40.48 0.25 -37.61
CA ASP A 82 -40.35 -1.17 -37.36
C ASP A 82 -41.68 -1.83 -37.69
N ASP A 83 -41.63 -3.01 -38.30
CA ASP A 83 -42.78 -3.80 -38.75
C ASP A 83 -43.92 -3.01 -39.45
N GLY A 84 -43.57 -2.02 -40.26
CA GLY A 84 -44.53 -1.17 -40.98
C GLY A 84 -45.18 -0.05 -40.16
N ASP A 85 -44.86 0.08 -38.87
CA ASP A 85 -45.12 1.32 -38.13
C ASP A 85 -44.12 2.40 -38.58
N PHE A 86 -44.60 3.63 -38.76
CA PHE A 86 -43.77 4.76 -39.19
C PHE A 86 -44.07 5.96 -38.30
N ILE A 87 -43.09 6.33 -37.49
CA ILE A 87 -43.27 7.29 -36.40
C ILE A 87 -42.28 8.44 -36.57
N GLU A 88 -42.76 9.67 -36.66
CA GLU A 88 -41.90 10.85 -36.62
C GLU A 88 -41.45 11.11 -35.18
N VAL A 89 -40.13 11.28 -35.00
CA VAL A 89 -39.54 11.69 -33.73
C VAL A 89 -39.37 13.20 -33.74
N VAL A 90 -40.20 13.88 -32.96
CA VAL A 90 -40.08 15.32 -32.75
C VAL A 90 -39.24 15.55 -31.48
N LEU A 91 -38.06 16.13 -31.66
CA LEU A 91 -37.08 16.37 -30.60
C LEU A 91 -37.13 17.83 -30.13
N GLU A 92 -37.31 18.02 -28.82
CA GLU A 92 -37.25 19.33 -28.17
C GLU A 92 -36.08 19.40 -27.17
N ASP A 93 -35.37 20.52 -27.15
CA ASP A 93 -34.22 20.72 -26.24
C ASP A 93 -34.66 20.79 -24.77
N LYS A 94 -33.99 20.01 -23.91
CA LYS A 94 -34.03 20.13 -22.44
C LYS A 94 -32.75 20.81 -21.93
N SER A 95 -32.66 21.03 -20.61
CA SER A 95 -31.41 21.44 -19.96
C SER A 95 -30.32 20.37 -20.11
N GLU A 96 -29.07 20.80 -20.26
CA GLU A 96 -27.86 19.95 -20.25
C GLU A 96 -27.70 18.97 -21.43
N GLY A 97 -28.32 19.25 -22.59
CA GLY A 97 -28.09 18.50 -23.84
C GLY A 97 -28.91 17.21 -23.99
N MET A 98 -29.72 16.85 -23.00
CA MET A 98 -30.78 15.85 -23.14
C MET A 98 -31.92 16.41 -24.00
N LEU A 99 -32.55 15.56 -24.80
CA LEU A 99 -33.69 15.92 -25.64
C LEU A 99 -34.95 15.21 -25.15
N PHE A 100 -36.07 15.91 -25.17
CA PHE A 100 -37.37 15.27 -25.00
C PHE A 100 -37.89 14.86 -26.38
N ALA A 101 -38.21 13.57 -26.55
CA ALA A 101 -38.82 13.06 -27.77
C ALA A 101 -40.34 12.93 -27.60
N SER A 102 -41.09 13.40 -28.58
CA SER A 102 -42.48 13.01 -28.77
C SER A 102 -42.63 12.22 -30.06
N TYR A 103 -43.41 11.15 -29.99
CA TYR A 103 -43.63 10.20 -31.07
C TYR A 103 -44.97 10.48 -31.74
N GLU A 104 -44.94 10.83 -33.03
CA GLU A 104 -46.14 11.09 -33.83
C GLU A 104 -46.30 10.00 -34.90
N PRO A 105 -47.28 9.09 -34.77
CA PRO A 105 -47.57 8.10 -35.80
C PRO A 105 -47.98 8.77 -37.12
N ILE A 106 -47.42 8.30 -38.23
CA ILE A 106 -47.68 8.86 -39.57
C ILE A 106 -48.68 7.99 -40.32
N ASP A 107 -49.67 8.66 -40.93
CA ASP A 107 -50.62 8.02 -41.84
C ASP A 107 -49.93 7.62 -43.17
N LEU A 108 -49.83 6.31 -43.40
CA LEU A 108 -49.24 5.69 -44.58
C LEU A 108 -50.15 5.70 -45.82
N SER A 109 -51.30 6.40 -45.81
CA SER A 109 -52.17 6.53 -46.98
C SER A 109 -51.80 7.69 -47.93
N GLY A 110 -50.77 8.47 -47.58
CA GLY A 110 -50.38 9.72 -48.25
C GLY A 110 -48.96 9.75 -48.85
N LYS A 111 -48.21 10.85 -48.60
CA LYS A 111 -46.82 11.05 -49.09
C LYS A 111 -45.89 9.89 -48.70
N TRP A 112 -46.14 9.31 -47.53
CA TRP A 112 -45.33 8.29 -46.87
C TRP A 112 -45.97 6.92 -47.02
N SER A 113 -46.37 6.53 -48.23
CA SER A 113 -47.01 5.20 -48.41
C SER A 113 -46.07 4.07 -48.01
N ALA A 114 -46.58 2.88 -47.70
CA ALA A 114 -45.73 1.68 -47.51
C ALA A 114 -44.85 1.33 -48.73
N TYR A 115 -45.13 1.92 -49.90
CA TYR A 115 -44.29 1.85 -51.10
C TYR A 115 -43.23 2.96 -51.19
N ASP A 116 -43.26 3.90 -50.24
CA ASP A 116 -42.21 4.88 -50.05
C ASP A 116 -41.09 4.19 -49.28
N ASP A 117 -39.95 4.04 -49.94
CA ASP A 117 -38.80 3.23 -49.51
C ASP A 117 -38.02 3.89 -48.35
N MET A 118 -38.76 4.38 -47.34
CA MET A 118 -38.35 4.97 -46.06
C MET A 118 -38.91 4.20 -44.85
N VAL A 119 -39.83 3.25 -45.06
CA VAL A 119 -40.44 2.44 -44.02
C VAL A 119 -39.79 1.06 -44.03
N PHE A 120 -39.26 0.62 -42.89
CA PHE A 120 -38.87 -0.78 -42.71
C PHE A 120 -40.14 -1.61 -42.56
N LEU A 121 -40.43 -2.39 -43.59
CA LEU A 121 -41.50 -3.37 -43.57
C LEU A 121 -40.88 -4.66 -43.03
N GLY A 122 -41.30 -5.10 -41.85
CA GLY A 122 -41.18 -6.50 -41.47
C GLY A 122 -41.85 -7.29 -42.59
N VAL A 123 -41.08 -8.11 -43.29
CA VAL A 123 -41.52 -8.70 -44.55
C VAL A 123 -42.56 -9.76 -44.28
N ASP A 124 -43.83 -9.35 -44.24
CA ASP A 124 -45.00 -10.11 -44.71
C ASP A 124 -46.21 -9.18 -44.91
N ARG A 125 -46.25 -8.50 -46.06
CA ARG A 125 -47.53 -8.10 -46.70
C ARG A 125 -47.34 -7.73 -48.17
N ILE A 126 -47.79 -8.63 -49.05
CA ILE A 126 -48.13 -8.30 -50.44
C ILE A 126 -49.60 -7.87 -50.46
N GLU A 127 -49.89 -6.60 -50.73
CA GLU A 127 -51.12 -6.23 -51.44
C GLU A 127 -50.91 -4.96 -52.28
N PRO A 128 -50.99 -5.06 -53.62
CA PRO A 128 -51.21 -3.90 -54.47
C PRO A 128 -52.70 -3.74 -54.81
N VAL A 129 -53.33 -2.67 -54.28
CA VAL A 129 -54.55 -2.11 -54.88
C VAL A 129 -54.17 -0.94 -55.79
N VAL A 130 -54.33 -1.12 -57.11
CA VAL A 130 -54.38 -0.01 -58.07
C VAL A 130 -55.75 0.00 -58.74
N ALA A 131 -56.49 1.07 -58.47
CA ALA A 131 -57.76 1.38 -59.12
C ALA A 131 -57.61 1.67 -60.62
N PRO A 132 -58.55 1.27 -61.49
CA PRO A 132 -58.68 1.82 -62.83
C PRO A 132 -59.66 3.01 -62.86
N LEU A 133 -59.26 4.10 -63.51
CA LEU A 133 -60.10 5.27 -63.80
C LEU A 133 -60.40 5.34 -65.32
N ALA A 134 -61.69 5.28 -65.70
CA ALA A 134 -62.38 6.18 -66.67
C ALA A 134 -63.60 5.53 -67.38
N ALA A 135 -64.73 6.24 -67.30
CA ALA A 135 -66.04 5.97 -67.92
C ALA A 135 -66.08 6.22 -69.44
N PRO A 136 -67.15 5.78 -70.16
CA PRO A 136 -68.33 6.64 -70.35
C PRO A 136 -69.68 5.86 -70.33
N LEU A 137 -70.74 6.37 -69.69
CA LEU A 137 -71.84 7.16 -70.28
C LEU A 137 -72.90 6.35 -71.08
N LEU A 138 -74.17 6.59 -70.71
CA LEU A 138 -75.46 6.44 -71.45
C LEU A 138 -76.32 5.17 -71.33
N GLY A 139 -77.45 5.34 -70.63
CA GLY A 139 -78.80 4.85 -70.99
C GLY A 139 -79.09 3.39 -70.65
N GLY A 140 -80.21 2.98 -70.09
CA GLY A 140 -81.52 3.61 -69.92
C GLY A 140 -82.58 2.51 -70.04
N LEU A 141 -83.55 2.53 -69.12
CA LEU A 141 -84.95 2.11 -69.28
C LEU A 141 -85.27 0.64 -69.63
N GLY A 142 -85.90 0.00 -68.63
CA GLY A 142 -87.07 -0.87 -68.82
C GLY A 142 -86.76 -2.31 -69.23
N ALA A 143 -87.60 -3.29 -68.96
CA ALA A 143 -88.86 -3.38 -68.24
C ALA A 143 -89.20 -4.89 -68.20
N LEU A 144 -90.09 -5.29 -67.28
CA LEU A 144 -90.92 -6.52 -67.37
C LEU A 144 -90.12 -7.83 -67.23
N GLY A 145 -90.25 -8.63 -66.17
CA GLY A 145 -91.49 -9.00 -65.51
C GLY A 145 -92.08 -10.23 -66.19
N ALA A 146 -92.06 -11.37 -65.48
CA ALA A 146 -93.13 -12.38 -65.35
C ALA A 146 -92.47 -13.63 -64.74
N ALA A 147 -92.64 -13.99 -63.46
CA ALA A 147 -93.88 -14.33 -62.75
C ALA A 147 -94.63 -15.50 -63.39
N ALA A 148 -94.73 -16.60 -62.65
CA ALA A 148 -96.00 -17.24 -62.21
C ALA A 148 -95.65 -18.63 -61.63
N ALA A 149 -95.84 -18.87 -60.33
CA ALA A 149 -97.11 -19.23 -59.67
C ALA A 149 -97.42 -20.74 -59.81
N GLY A 150 -97.91 -21.43 -58.79
CA GLY A 150 -98.48 -20.92 -57.56
C GLY A 150 -99.00 -22.00 -56.61
N ALA A 151 -99.74 -21.51 -55.63
CA ALA A 151 -100.29 -22.25 -54.53
C ALA A 151 -101.54 -23.10 -54.87
N ALA A 152 -101.71 -24.17 -54.09
CA ALA A 152 -102.96 -24.57 -53.42
C ALA A 152 -104.19 -25.10 -54.21
N VAL A 153 -104.51 -26.37 -53.92
CA VAL A 153 -105.79 -26.88 -53.31
C VAL A 153 -106.81 -27.69 -54.17
N LEU A 154 -106.99 -28.96 -53.72
CA LEU A 154 -108.19 -29.85 -53.62
C LEU A 154 -108.93 -30.48 -54.85
N ILE A 155 -109.08 -31.82 -54.72
CA ILE A 155 -110.18 -32.75 -55.10
C ILE A 155 -110.20 -33.34 -56.52
N GLY A 156 -109.85 -34.64 -56.59
CA GLY A 156 -110.64 -35.77 -57.12
C GLY A 156 -111.14 -35.79 -58.57
N GLY A 157 -110.85 -36.90 -59.29
CA GLY A 157 -111.69 -37.41 -60.37
C GLY A 157 -110.95 -38.01 -61.57
N ASP A 158 -111.25 -39.28 -61.86
CA ASP A 158 -110.91 -40.09 -63.04
C ASP A 158 -110.90 -39.37 -64.40
N GLY A 159 -110.04 -39.82 -65.32
CA GLY A 159 -110.21 -39.54 -66.76
C GLY A 159 -109.01 -39.76 -67.68
N ASN A 160 -108.74 -41.02 -68.00
CA ASN A 160 -107.96 -41.61 -69.11
C ASN A 160 -107.94 -40.85 -70.47
N ASP A 161 -106.75 -40.51 -71.03
CA ASP A 161 -106.35 -40.69 -72.46
C ASP A 161 -104.83 -40.45 -72.69
N PRO A 162 -104.11 -41.21 -73.56
CA PRO A 162 -102.64 -41.22 -73.67
C PRO A 162 -102.09 -40.55 -74.94
N ASP A 163 -100.96 -39.84 -74.84
CA ASP A 163 -99.95 -39.69 -75.91
C ASP A 163 -98.64 -39.13 -75.29
N SER A 164 -97.50 -39.61 -75.78
CA SER A 164 -96.15 -39.56 -75.17
C SER A 164 -95.59 -38.15 -74.87
N ASN A 165 -95.20 -37.90 -73.62
CA ASN A 165 -94.23 -36.85 -73.25
C ASN A 165 -92.89 -37.52 -72.94
N ALA A 166 -91.89 -37.31 -73.79
CA ALA A 166 -90.50 -37.67 -73.48
C ALA A 166 -90.04 -36.89 -72.25
N ILE A 167 -89.49 -37.58 -71.25
CA ILE A 167 -88.93 -36.96 -70.04
C ILE A 167 -87.49 -36.56 -70.39
N ILE A 168 -87.20 -35.26 -70.40
CA ILE A 168 -85.83 -34.77 -70.62
C ILE A 168 -85.02 -35.12 -69.37
N PRO A 169 -83.90 -35.85 -69.49
CA PRO A 169 -83.10 -36.22 -68.34
C PRO A 169 -82.44 -34.98 -67.71
N THR A 170 -82.22 -35.04 -66.41
CA THR A 170 -81.53 -34.01 -65.62
C THR A 170 -80.49 -34.66 -64.72
N VAL A 171 -79.43 -33.91 -64.38
CA VAL A 171 -78.53 -34.23 -63.28
C VAL A 171 -78.92 -33.33 -62.09
N ASN A 172 -79.00 -33.91 -60.89
CA ASN A 172 -79.27 -33.14 -59.67
C ASN A 172 -78.00 -32.39 -59.27
N ASP A 173 -78.16 -31.16 -58.75
CA ASP A 173 -77.07 -30.33 -58.23
C ASP A 173 -75.86 -30.19 -59.16
N ALA A 174 -76.11 -30.07 -60.47
CA ALA A 174 -75.07 -30.01 -61.50
C ALA A 174 -74.06 -28.87 -61.31
N ASP A 175 -74.43 -27.77 -60.63
CA ASP A 175 -73.54 -26.64 -60.35
C ASP A 175 -72.81 -26.77 -58.99
N ALA A 176 -72.92 -27.90 -58.28
CA ALA A 176 -72.27 -28.11 -56.98
C ALA A 176 -70.83 -28.61 -57.12
N THR A 177 -70.02 -28.35 -56.10
CA THR A 177 -68.68 -28.95 -55.94
C THR A 177 -68.72 -29.89 -54.73
N TYR A 178 -68.17 -31.09 -54.88
CA TYR A 178 -68.00 -32.07 -53.82
C TYR A 178 -66.52 -32.30 -53.57
N ASP A 179 -66.07 -31.97 -52.37
CA ASP A 179 -64.71 -32.22 -51.91
C ASP A 179 -64.61 -33.65 -51.37
N VAL A 180 -63.61 -34.41 -51.81
CA VAL A 180 -63.38 -35.81 -51.44
C VAL A 180 -62.00 -35.93 -50.77
N PRO A 181 -61.94 -36.00 -49.43
CA PRO A 181 -60.69 -36.22 -48.70
C PRO A 181 -60.23 -37.69 -48.70
N GLU A 182 -59.03 -37.91 -48.18
CA GLU A 182 -58.49 -39.25 -47.90
C GLU A 182 -59.46 -40.05 -47.02
N GLY A 183 -59.85 -41.23 -47.52
CA GLY A 183 -60.64 -42.19 -46.74
C GLY A 183 -62.09 -41.77 -46.48
N ASP A 184 -62.65 -40.83 -47.27
CA ASP A 184 -64.08 -40.53 -47.25
C ASP A 184 -64.88 -41.84 -47.36
N PRO A 185 -65.65 -42.23 -46.32
CA PRO A 185 -66.36 -43.49 -46.31
C PRO A 185 -67.62 -43.48 -47.20
N ASP A 186 -68.11 -42.30 -47.57
CA ASP A 186 -69.39 -42.13 -48.23
C ASP A 186 -69.27 -42.09 -49.77
N GLY A 187 -68.07 -41.83 -50.30
CA GLY A 187 -67.81 -41.75 -51.74
C GLY A 187 -68.62 -40.65 -52.42
N VAL A 188 -68.77 -40.73 -53.75
CA VAL A 188 -69.51 -39.74 -54.54
C VAL A 188 -70.81 -40.34 -55.07
N THR A 189 -71.94 -39.73 -54.72
CA THR A 189 -73.25 -40.07 -55.30
C THR A 189 -73.65 -39.08 -56.38
N ILE A 190 -73.79 -39.55 -57.62
CA ILE A 190 -74.36 -38.76 -58.72
C ILE A 190 -75.78 -39.25 -59.00
N SER A 191 -76.75 -38.34 -59.06
CA SER A 191 -78.15 -38.68 -59.27
C SER A 191 -78.85 -37.74 -60.22
N GLY A 192 -80.02 -38.14 -60.70
CA GLY A 192 -80.79 -37.33 -61.63
C GLY A 192 -82.17 -37.90 -61.93
N THR A 193 -82.80 -37.35 -62.97
CA THR A 193 -84.10 -37.84 -63.47
C THR A 193 -84.00 -38.18 -64.95
N GLY A 194 -84.92 -39.02 -65.44
CA GLY A 194 -84.97 -39.42 -66.85
C GLY A 194 -86.19 -40.28 -67.17
N GLU A 195 -86.29 -40.74 -68.41
CA GLU A 195 -87.31 -41.73 -68.78
C GLU A 195 -86.94 -43.12 -68.25
N ALA A 196 -87.88 -43.83 -67.62
CA ALA A 196 -87.64 -45.16 -67.05
C ALA A 196 -87.09 -46.14 -68.10
N GLY A 197 -86.02 -46.85 -67.72
CA GLY A 197 -85.29 -47.78 -68.59
C GLY A 197 -84.26 -47.14 -69.52
N SER A 198 -83.97 -45.83 -69.39
CA SER A 198 -82.83 -45.20 -70.09
C SER A 198 -81.51 -45.69 -69.51
N ASP A 199 -80.51 -45.95 -70.35
CA ASP A 199 -79.14 -46.23 -69.94
C ASP A 199 -78.45 -44.90 -69.59
N VAL A 200 -77.79 -44.83 -68.44
CA VAL A 200 -77.06 -43.64 -67.95
C VAL A 200 -75.59 -44.00 -67.81
N GLU A 201 -74.69 -43.18 -68.35
CA GLU A 201 -73.24 -43.27 -68.19
C GLU A 201 -72.75 -42.01 -67.47
N VAL A 202 -72.12 -42.18 -66.31
CA VAL A 202 -71.50 -41.10 -65.54
C VAL A 202 -69.99 -41.23 -65.69
N THR A 203 -69.34 -40.15 -66.11
CA THR A 203 -67.88 -40.07 -66.28
C THR A 203 -67.29 -39.04 -65.33
N ILE A 204 -66.27 -39.43 -64.57
CA ILE A 204 -65.47 -38.59 -63.68
C ILE A 204 -64.00 -38.84 -64.00
N GLY A 205 -63.34 -37.91 -64.71
CA GLY A 205 -61.97 -38.13 -65.18
C GLY A 205 -61.83 -39.40 -66.03
N THR A 206 -61.10 -40.41 -65.51
CA THR A 206 -60.96 -41.73 -66.15
C THR A 206 -61.98 -42.78 -65.68
N THR A 207 -62.73 -42.49 -64.62
CA THR A 207 -63.72 -43.40 -64.05
C THR A 207 -65.03 -43.26 -64.81
N VAL A 208 -65.58 -44.40 -65.27
CA VAL A 208 -66.84 -44.46 -66.01
C VAL A 208 -67.73 -45.51 -65.34
N VAL A 209 -68.92 -45.09 -64.92
CA VAL A 209 -69.90 -45.98 -64.29
C VAL A 209 -71.24 -45.86 -65.00
N THR A 210 -71.86 -47.00 -65.28
CA THR A 210 -73.15 -47.05 -65.96
C THR A 210 -74.27 -47.53 -65.03
N THR A 211 -75.44 -46.91 -65.11
CA THR A 211 -76.67 -47.33 -64.42
C THR A 211 -77.87 -47.21 -65.36
N THR A 212 -79.08 -47.49 -64.87
CA THR A 212 -80.33 -47.31 -65.62
C THR A 212 -81.32 -46.48 -64.82
N VAL A 213 -82.17 -45.71 -65.49
CA VAL A 213 -83.26 -44.96 -64.84
C VAL A 213 -84.34 -45.92 -64.35
N ASP A 214 -84.68 -45.83 -63.06
CA ASP A 214 -85.68 -46.66 -62.40
C ASP A 214 -87.12 -46.34 -62.86
N ASP A 215 -88.05 -47.23 -62.53
CA ASP A 215 -89.49 -47.10 -62.87
C ASP A 215 -90.15 -45.83 -62.30
N ASP A 216 -89.56 -45.22 -61.27
CA ASP A 216 -90.03 -43.97 -60.67
C ASP A 216 -89.48 -42.70 -61.34
N GLY A 217 -88.63 -42.85 -62.37
CA GLY A 217 -88.05 -41.78 -63.17
C GLY A 217 -86.77 -41.18 -62.58
N THR A 218 -86.18 -41.80 -61.56
CA THR A 218 -84.90 -41.38 -60.96
C THR A 218 -83.77 -42.35 -61.27
N TRP A 219 -82.54 -41.87 -61.18
CA TRP A 219 -81.35 -42.70 -61.23
C TRP A 219 -80.32 -42.19 -60.22
N SER A 220 -79.48 -43.09 -59.74
CA SER A 220 -78.38 -42.79 -58.84
C SER A 220 -77.23 -43.75 -59.09
N VAL A 221 -76.01 -43.27 -58.94
CA VAL A 221 -74.80 -44.08 -58.90
C VAL A 221 -73.98 -43.65 -57.70
N ASP A 222 -73.61 -44.62 -56.86
CA ASP A 222 -72.69 -44.43 -55.75
C ASP A 222 -71.33 -44.94 -56.20
N ILE A 223 -70.32 -44.06 -56.20
CA ILE A 223 -68.96 -44.35 -56.62
C ILE A 223 -68.09 -44.37 -55.36
N PRO A 224 -67.60 -45.54 -54.92
CA PRO A 224 -66.70 -45.64 -53.79
C PRO A 224 -65.42 -44.82 -54.03
N THR A 225 -64.85 -44.26 -52.97
CA THR A 225 -63.63 -43.44 -53.02
C THR A 225 -62.44 -44.17 -53.68
N ASP A 226 -62.31 -45.48 -53.46
CA ASP A 226 -61.28 -46.34 -54.09
C ASP A 226 -61.42 -46.46 -55.62
N ASP A 227 -62.59 -46.15 -56.19
CA ASP A 227 -62.89 -46.24 -57.63
C ASP A 227 -62.82 -44.88 -58.35
N LEU A 228 -62.60 -43.78 -57.62
CA LEU A 228 -62.42 -42.43 -58.16
C LEU A 228 -61.03 -42.26 -58.82
N PRO A 229 -60.84 -41.28 -59.72
CA PRO A 229 -59.51 -40.98 -60.29
C PRO A 229 -58.54 -40.44 -59.23
N ASP A 230 -57.23 -40.39 -59.56
CA ASP A 230 -56.18 -39.77 -58.72
C ASP A 230 -56.52 -38.29 -58.40
N ASP A 231 -55.85 -37.69 -57.40
CA ASP A 231 -56.11 -36.30 -56.97
C ASP A 231 -56.25 -35.29 -58.13
N GLY A 232 -57.22 -34.39 -57.99
CA GLY A 232 -57.51 -33.31 -58.93
C GLY A 232 -58.97 -32.89 -58.96
N VAL A 233 -59.22 -31.82 -59.72
CA VAL A 233 -60.56 -31.26 -59.95
C VAL A 233 -61.14 -31.84 -61.24
N TYR A 234 -62.27 -32.54 -61.13
CA TYR A 234 -62.94 -33.24 -62.22
C TYR A 234 -64.36 -32.73 -62.43
N GLU A 235 -64.68 -32.26 -63.63
CA GLU A 235 -66.07 -32.05 -64.02
C GLU A 235 -66.73 -33.41 -64.31
N THR A 236 -67.91 -33.66 -63.74
CA THR A 236 -68.67 -34.87 -64.08
C THR A 236 -69.49 -34.66 -65.34
N VAL A 237 -69.46 -35.65 -66.23
CA VAL A 237 -70.23 -35.65 -67.48
C VAL A 237 -71.18 -36.84 -67.48
N VAL A 238 -72.45 -36.59 -67.79
CA VAL A 238 -73.48 -37.62 -67.81
C VAL A 238 -74.05 -37.78 -69.23
N GLY A 239 -73.98 -38.98 -69.77
CA GLY A 239 -74.67 -39.39 -70.99
C GLY A 239 -75.92 -40.20 -70.67
N VAL A 240 -77.04 -39.92 -71.33
CA VAL A 240 -78.29 -40.69 -71.16
C VAL A 240 -78.85 -41.14 -72.50
N VAL A 241 -79.12 -42.45 -72.65
CA VAL A 241 -79.71 -43.04 -73.85
C VAL A 241 -81.11 -43.57 -73.51
N ALA A 242 -82.14 -42.92 -74.04
CA ALA A 242 -83.53 -43.31 -73.81
C ALA A 242 -83.90 -44.63 -74.52
N PRO A 243 -84.95 -45.37 -74.06
CA PRO A 243 -85.37 -46.63 -74.68
C PRO A 243 -85.77 -46.54 -76.17
N ASP A 244 -86.13 -45.33 -76.63
CA ASP A 244 -86.45 -45.05 -78.03
C ASP A 244 -85.21 -44.77 -78.91
N GLY A 245 -84.02 -44.74 -78.31
CA GLY A 245 -82.73 -44.50 -78.94
C GLY A 245 -82.32 -43.02 -79.00
N THR A 246 -83.02 -42.11 -78.30
CA THR A 246 -82.60 -40.71 -78.17
C THR A 246 -81.41 -40.60 -77.23
N GLU A 247 -80.31 -39.98 -77.68
CA GLU A 247 -79.09 -39.74 -76.91
C GLU A 247 -79.08 -38.30 -76.39
N TYR A 248 -78.80 -38.15 -75.10
CA TYR A 248 -78.50 -36.91 -74.41
C TYR A 248 -77.04 -37.00 -73.96
N ASP A 249 -76.14 -36.62 -74.85
CA ASP A 249 -74.72 -36.57 -74.57
C ASP A 249 -74.39 -35.25 -73.86
N ASP A 250 -73.39 -35.28 -72.97
CA ASP A 250 -72.77 -34.07 -72.40
C ASP A 250 -73.69 -33.27 -71.46
N LEU A 251 -74.43 -33.95 -70.57
CA LEU A 251 -75.09 -33.27 -69.46
C LEU A 251 -74.03 -32.92 -68.40
N ASP A 252 -73.94 -31.62 -68.08
CA ASP A 252 -73.11 -31.12 -66.98
C ASP A 252 -73.60 -31.73 -65.66
N GLY A 253 -72.67 -32.30 -64.89
CA GLY A 253 -72.88 -32.72 -63.51
C GLY A 253 -71.96 -31.96 -62.57
N PRO A 254 -72.05 -32.23 -61.26
CA PRO A 254 -71.24 -31.55 -60.25
C PRO A 254 -69.74 -31.70 -60.50
N THR A 255 -68.94 -30.77 -59.99
CA THR A 255 -67.47 -30.87 -59.96
C THR A 255 -67.06 -31.73 -58.76
N ILE A 256 -66.15 -32.69 -58.94
CA ILE A 256 -65.53 -33.46 -57.86
C ILE A 256 -64.10 -32.97 -57.68
N ASP A 257 -63.80 -32.43 -56.50
CA ASP A 257 -62.45 -32.02 -56.13
C ASP A 257 -61.86 -33.07 -55.19
N ILE A 258 -60.86 -33.80 -55.66
CA ILE A 258 -60.26 -34.93 -54.94
C ILE A 258 -58.88 -34.50 -54.47
N ASP A 259 -58.67 -34.52 -53.15
CA ASP A 259 -57.36 -34.34 -52.55
C ASP A 259 -57.20 -35.34 -51.41
N THR A 260 -56.27 -36.27 -51.58
CA THR A 260 -55.98 -37.31 -50.59
C THR A 260 -54.61 -37.17 -49.95
N GLU A 261 -53.83 -36.14 -50.28
CA GLU A 261 -52.50 -35.93 -49.72
C GLU A 261 -52.59 -35.06 -48.46
N ALA A 262 -52.15 -35.58 -47.32
CA ALA A 262 -52.09 -34.79 -46.10
C ALA A 262 -51.01 -33.71 -46.17
N PRO A 263 -51.25 -32.52 -45.60
CA PRO A 263 -50.27 -31.43 -45.64
C PRO A 263 -49.03 -31.79 -44.83
N THR A 264 -47.86 -31.33 -45.28
CA THR A 264 -46.60 -31.45 -44.52
C THR A 264 -46.38 -30.24 -43.60
N VAL A 265 -45.65 -30.46 -42.49
CA VAL A 265 -45.27 -29.41 -41.56
C VAL A 265 -43.83 -29.59 -41.11
N ILE A 266 -43.09 -28.48 -41.01
CA ILE A 266 -41.70 -28.43 -40.57
C ILE A 266 -41.58 -27.29 -39.55
N ILE A 267 -40.95 -27.56 -38.41
CA ILE A 267 -40.60 -26.54 -37.42
C ILE A 267 -39.28 -25.87 -37.82
N THR A 268 -39.21 -24.54 -37.68
CA THR A 268 -38.02 -23.75 -37.98
C THR A 268 -37.45 -22.99 -36.77
N GLU A 269 -38.24 -22.79 -35.71
CA GLU A 269 -37.86 -22.07 -34.48
C GLU A 269 -38.78 -22.49 -33.31
N GLY A 270 -38.36 -22.28 -32.07
CA GLY A 270 -39.22 -22.44 -30.88
C GLY A 270 -39.20 -23.82 -30.23
N THR A 271 -38.36 -24.76 -30.69
CA THR A 271 -38.35 -26.14 -30.18
C THR A 271 -36.95 -26.77 -30.10
N GLN A 272 -36.84 -27.85 -29.32
CA GLN A 272 -35.59 -28.59 -29.14
C GLN A 272 -35.03 -29.16 -30.46
N SER A 273 -35.87 -29.52 -31.43
CA SER A 273 -35.39 -30.09 -32.70
C SER A 273 -34.56 -29.11 -33.54
N VAL A 274 -34.72 -27.81 -33.30
CA VAL A 274 -33.91 -26.73 -33.89
C VAL A 274 -32.87 -26.16 -32.92
N GLY A 275 -32.74 -26.75 -31.72
CA GLY A 275 -31.75 -26.40 -30.70
C GLY A 275 -32.13 -25.20 -29.85
N ASP A 276 -33.43 -24.92 -29.75
CA ASP A 276 -33.96 -23.77 -29.04
C ASP A 276 -34.35 -24.13 -27.60
N ILE A 277 -34.13 -23.20 -26.68
CA ILE A 277 -34.48 -23.31 -25.26
C ILE A 277 -35.16 -22.01 -24.85
N VAL A 278 -36.35 -22.12 -24.28
CA VAL A 278 -37.13 -20.98 -23.82
C VAL A 278 -36.49 -20.40 -22.57
N ASP A 279 -35.84 -19.26 -22.71
CA ASP A 279 -35.29 -18.50 -21.59
C ASP A 279 -36.38 -17.71 -20.83
N GLY A 280 -36.02 -17.09 -19.72
CA GLY A 280 -36.95 -16.31 -18.91
C GLY A 280 -37.49 -15.05 -19.60
N GLU A 281 -36.73 -14.44 -20.51
CA GLU A 281 -37.20 -13.28 -21.28
C GLU A 281 -38.20 -13.69 -22.37
N GLU A 282 -37.87 -14.76 -23.10
CA GLU A 282 -38.74 -15.39 -24.08
C GLU A 282 -40.04 -15.84 -23.43
N GLN A 283 -39.98 -16.56 -22.30
CA GLN A 283 -41.16 -17.01 -21.57
C GLN A 283 -42.08 -15.84 -21.18
N VAL A 284 -41.51 -14.71 -20.74
CA VAL A 284 -42.28 -13.52 -20.33
C VAL A 284 -42.89 -12.79 -21.52
N SER A 285 -42.13 -12.65 -22.61
CA SER A 285 -42.57 -11.99 -23.84
C SER A 285 -43.55 -12.84 -24.66
N GLY A 286 -43.53 -14.15 -24.44
CA GLY A 286 -44.34 -15.16 -25.11
C GLY A 286 -43.46 -16.04 -25.99
N THR A 287 -43.51 -17.36 -25.77
CA THR A 287 -42.78 -18.36 -26.55
C THR A 287 -43.31 -18.43 -27.97
N ILE A 288 -42.45 -18.23 -28.96
CA ILE A 288 -42.84 -18.21 -30.38
C ILE A 288 -42.35 -19.50 -31.03
N ILE A 289 -43.26 -20.19 -31.72
CA ILE A 289 -42.94 -21.37 -32.53
C ILE A 289 -43.28 -21.06 -33.97
N THR A 290 -42.29 -21.19 -34.86
CA THR A 290 -42.46 -20.94 -36.29
C THR A 290 -42.17 -22.18 -37.12
N GLY A 291 -42.69 -22.18 -38.33
CA GLY A 291 -42.44 -23.26 -39.26
C GLY A 291 -42.88 -22.96 -40.68
N THR A 292 -42.78 -24.01 -41.50
CA THR A 292 -43.31 -24.02 -42.87
C THR A 292 -44.34 -25.13 -43.03
N GLY A 293 -45.31 -24.92 -43.93
CA GLY A 293 -46.31 -25.90 -44.28
C GLY A 293 -46.97 -25.61 -45.62
N GLU A 294 -48.06 -26.30 -45.91
CA GLU A 294 -48.87 -26.05 -47.10
C GLU A 294 -49.75 -24.81 -46.93
N ALA A 295 -49.69 -23.87 -47.88
CA ALA A 295 -50.47 -22.63 -47.85
C ALA A 295 -51.97 -22.89 -47.69
N GLY A 296 -52.62 -22.18 -46.77
CA GLY A 296 -54.03 -22.34 -46.47
C GLY A 296 -54.36 -23.49 -45.51
N ALA A 297 -53.42 -24.38 -45.19
CA ALA A 297 -53.62 -25.40 -44.16
C ALA A 297 -53.72 -24.77 -42.76
N THR A 298 -54.50 -25.37 -41.87
CA THR A 298 -54.59 -25.00 -40.45
C THR A 298 -53.53 -25.77 -39.67
N VAL A 299 -52.73 -25.06 -38.86
CA VAL A 299 -51.74 -25.65 -37.94
C VAL A 299 -52.26 -25.51 -36.51
N THR A 300 -52.33 -26.62 -35.76
CA THR A 300 -52.75 -26.67 -34.36
C THR A 300 -51.61 -27.21 -33.50
N LEU A 301 -51.13 -26.43 -32.53
CA LEU A 301 -50.10 -26.82 -31.56
C LEU A 301 -50.74 -27.03 -30.18
N GLU A 302 -50.38 -28.11 -29.49
CA GLU A 302 -50.75 -28.38 -28.11
C GLU A 302 -49.51 -28.58 -27.23
N ILE A 303 -49.41 -27.83 -26.13
CA ILE A 303 -48.34 -27.90 -25.12
C ILE A 303 -49.00 -27.91 -23.73
N ASP A 304 -48.75 -28.96 -22.94
CA ASP A 304 -49.32 -29.18 -21.59
C ASP A 304 -50.85 -28.88 -21.47
N GLY A 305 -51.61 -29.16 -22.53
CA GLY A 305 -53.06 -28.93 -22.60
C GLY A 305 -53.48 -27.51 -22.98
N ALA A 306 -52.56 -26.58 -23.19
CA ALA A 306 -52.80 -25.33 -23.91
C ALA A 306 -52.77 -25.59 -25.42
N THR A 307 -53.77 -25.09 -26.15
CA THR A 307 -53.89 -25.31 -27.60
C THR A 307 -53.95 -23.98 -28.32
N GLN A 308 -53.09 -23.82 -29.33
CA GLN A 308 -53.08 -22.66 -30.21
C GLN A 308 -53.24 -23.10 -31.67
N THR A 309 -53.86 -22.24 -32.48
CA THR A 309 -54.16 -22.52 -33.88
C THR A 309 -53.82 -21.35 -34.77
N THR A 310 -53.21 -21.62 -35.92
CA THR A 310 -52.93 -20.62 -36.96
C THR A 310 -53.20 -21.21 -38.35
N THR A 311 -53.10 -20.39 -39.39
CA THR A 311 -53.19 -20.82 -40.79
C THR A 311 -51.87 -20.53 -41.47
N VAL A 312 -51.40 -21.48 -42.30
CA VAL A 312 -50.20 -21.28 -43.10
C VAL A 312 -50.46 -20.20 -44.15
N ALA A 313 -49.59 -19.20 -44.20
CA ALA A 313 -49.66 -18.12 -45.16
C ALA A 313 -49.33 -18.59 -46.60
N GLU A 314 -49.61 -17.75 -47.59
CA GLU A 314 -49.40 -18.05 -49.02
C GLU A 314 -47.94 -18.29 -49.39
N ASP A 315 -46.99 -17.76 -48.60
CA ASP A 315 -45.57 -17.99 -48.77
C ASP A 315 -45.09 -19.31 -48.13
N GLY A 316 -45.99 -20.02 -47.44
CA GLY A 316 -45.74 -21.28 -46.76
C GLY A 316 -45.32 -21.13 -45.30
N SER A 317 -45.24 -19.91 -44.76
CA SER A 317 -44.84 -19.67 -43.36
C SER A 317 -46.02 -19.78 -42.39
N TRP A 318 -45.73 -20.08 -41.13
CA TRP A 318 -46.69 -19.96 -40.03
C TRP A 318 -45.97 -19.63 -38.73
N THR A 319 -46.70 -18.99 -37.82
CA THR A 319 -46.22 -18.64 -36.47
C THR A 319 -47.34 -18.82 -35.44
N VAL A 320 -46.96 -19.29 -34.26
CA VAL A 320 -47.83 -19.43 -33.08
C VAL A 320 -47.08 -18.90 -31.87
N THR A 321 -47.77 -18.14 -31.03
CA THR A 321 -47.24 -17.65 -29.76
C THR A 321 -48.00 -18.28 -28.59
N PHE A 322 -47.27 -18.82 -27.62
CA PHE A 322 -47.79 -19.21 -26.32
C PHE A 322 -47.49 -18.11 -25.30
N THR A 323 -48.48 -17.75 -24.52
CA THR A 323 -48.35 -16.72 -23.48
C THR A 323 -47.60 -17.24 -22.26
N SER A 324 -47.09 -16.32 -21.43
CA SER A 324 -46.43 -16.65 -20.15
C SER A 324 -47.32 -17.37 -19.12
N GLU A 325 -48.65 -17.40 -19.32
CA GLU A 325 -49.57 -18.19 -18.50
C GLU A 325 -49.70 -19.64 -18.99
N GLU A 326 -49.36 -19.90 -20.25
CA GLU A 326 -49.47 -21.22 -20.90
C GLU A 326 -48.18 -22.04 -20.75
N ILE A 327 -47.02 -21.38 -20.65
CA ILE A 327 -45.73 -22.00 -20.37
C ILE A 327 -45.30 -21.63 -18.95
N ALA A 328 -45.09 -22.61 -18.06
CA ALA A 328 -44.66 -22.35 -16.69
C ALA A 328 -43.16 -21.99 -16.62
N THR A 329 -42.75 -21.22 -15.61
CA THR A 329 -41.33 -20.98 -15.30
C THR A 329 -40.68 -22.22 -14.68
N GLY A 330 -39.38 -22.37 -14.86
CA GLY A 330 -38.54 -23.43 -14.30
C GLY A 330 -37.56 -24.00 -15.32
N GLU A 331 -36.91 -25.10 -14.95
CA GLU A 331 -36.03 -25.88 -15.83
C GLU A 331 -36.67 -27.25 -16.09
N TYR A 332 -37.21 -27.47 -17.30
CA TYR A 332 -37.89 -28.71 -17.68
C TYR A 332 -38.06 -28.89 -19.20
N GLU A 333 -38.36 -30.12 -19.60
CA GLU A 333 -38.80 -30.46 -20.96
C GLU A 333 -40.29 -30.81 -20.96
N THR A 334 -41.04 -30.34 -21.96
CA THR A 334 -42.44 -30.72 -22.19
C THR A 334 -42.71 -31.06 -23.66
N GLY A 335 -43.66 -31.96 -23.91
CA GLY A 335 -43.97 -32.41 -25.28
C GLY A 335 -44.91 -31.46 -26.02
N ILE A 336 -44.64 -31.27 -27.30
CA ILE A 336 -45.46 -30.49 -28.24
C ILE A 336 -46.14 -31.46 -29.22
N THR A 337 -47.45 -31.34 -29.40
CA THR A 337 -48.18 -32.05 -30.47
C THR A 337 -48.59 -31.05 -31.54
N ILE A 338 -48.20 -31.28 -32.80
CA ILE A 338 -48.49 -30.41 -33.94
C ILE A 338 -49.36 -31.17 -34.92
N THR A 339 -50.54 -30.64 -35.23
CA THR A 339 -51.46 -31.20 -36.22
C THR A 339 -51.71 -30.17 -37.33
N THR A 340 -51.43 -30.55 -38.58
CA THR A 340 -51.75 -29.75 -39.76
C THR A 340 -52.88 -30.36 -40.55
N THR A 341 -53.87 -29.56 -40.91
CA THR A 341 -55.06 -29.98 -41.67
C THR A 341 -55.22 -29.09 -42.90
N ASP A 342 -55.34 -29.67 -44.10
CA ASP A 342 -55.56 -28.91 -45.34
C ASP A 342 -57.04 -28.45 -45.46
N ALA A 343 -57.39 -27.86 -46.61
CA ALA A 343 -58.76 -27.39 -46.86
C ALA A 343 -59.76 -28.53 -47.05
N HIS A 344 -59.30 -29.71 -47.47
CA HIS A 344 -60.12 -30.90 -47.77
C HIS A 344 -60.34 -31.76 -46.53
N GLY A 345 -59.54 -31.57 -45.48
CA GLY A 345 -59.66 -32.23 -44.18
C GLY A 345 -58.62 -33.33 -43.94
N ASN A 346 -57.64 -33.50 -44.82
CA ASN A 346 -56.55 -34.45 -44.59
C ASN A 346 -55.63 -33.89 -43.51
N SER A 347 -55.07 -34.75 -42.65
CA SER A 347 -54.25 -34.28 -41.52
C SER A 347 -52.97 -35.07 -41.29
N THR A 348 -51.92 -34.34 -40.94
CA THR A 348 -50.66 -34.90 -40.44
C THR A 348 -50.47 -34.49 -38.99
N THR A 349 -50.05 -35.43 -38.14
CA THR A 349 -49.65 -35.14 -36.75
C THR A 349 -48.18 -35.49 -36.54
N THR A 350 -47.42 -34.55 -35.99
CA THR A 350 -46.03 -34.73 -35.54
C THR A 350 -45.88 -34.29 -34.08
N THR A 351 -44.75 -34.65 -33.46
CA THR A 351 -44.43 -34.29 -32.07
C THR A 351 -43.02 -33.71 -31.99
N ASP A 352 -42.83 -32.75 -31.10
CA ASP A 352 -41.54 -32.16 -30.76
C ASP A 352 -41.43 -31.96 -29.24
N ILE A 353 -40.32 -31.38 -28.77
CA ILE A 353 -40.09 -31.03 -27.36
C ILE A 353 -39.88 -29.52 -27.24
N LEU A 354 -40.52 -28.93 -26.25
CA LEU A 354 -40.20 -27.60 -25.74
C LEU A 354 -39.24 -27.79 -24.56
N GLU A 355 -38.04 -27.25 -24.67
CA GLU A 355 -37.07 -27.16 -23.57
C GLU A 355 -37.19 -25.77 -22.95
N VAL A 356 -37.38 -25.70 -21.64
CA VAL A 356 -37.63 -24.46 -20.90
C VAL A 356 -36.59 -24.36 -19.80
N ASP A 357 -35.87 -23.24 -19.76
CA ASP A 357 -34.94 -22.89 -18.70
C ASP A 357 -35.06 -21.40 -18.41
N THR A 358 -35.82 -21.06 -17.37
CA THR A 358 -36.08 -19.66 -16.99
C THR A 358 -35.44 -19.27 -15.65
N GLU A 359 -34.55 -20.09 -15.09
CA GLU A 359 -34.07 -19.91 -13.72
C GLU A 359 -32.55 -20.09 -13.65
N THR A 360 -31.87 -19.12 -13.06
CA THR A 360 -30.47 -19.28 -12.64
C THR A 360 -30.26 -18.79 -11.21
N SER A 361 -29.07 -19.00 -10.65
CA SER A 361 -28.75 -18.61 -9.29
C SER A 361 -27.32 -18.11 -9.13
N VAL A 362 -27.11 -17.24 -8.14
CA VAL A 362 -25.78 -16.80 -7.71
C VAL A 362 -25.77 -16.53 -6.21
N SER A 363 -24.64 -16.79 -5.57
CA SER A 363 -24.39 -16.52 -4.16
C SER A 363 -22.94 -16.08 -3.96
N ILE A 364 -22.68 -15.36 -2.88
CA ILE A 364 -21.36 -14.92 -2.45
C ILE A 364 -21.03 -15.68 -1.16
N ASP A 365 -19.82 -16.21 -1.05
CA ASP A 365 -19.37 -16.88 0.18
C ASP A 365 -19.23 -15.87 1.34
N THR A 366 -19.32 -16.37 2.57
CA THR A 366 -19.05 -15.60 3.80
C THR A 366 -17.65 -15.91 4.34
N GLY A 367 -17.05 -15.01 5.10
CA GLY A 367 -15.68 -15.18 5.58
C GLY A 367 -14.68 -15.01 4.44
N LEU A 368 -14.90 -14.01 3.60
CA LEU A 368 -13.95 -13.52 2.61
C LEU A 368 -12.75 -12.88 3.33
N ALA A 369 -11.75 -12.43 2.55
CA ALA A 369 -10.61 -11.68 3.06
C ALA A 369 -9.94 -12.34 4.29
N GLY A 370 -9.41 -13.56 4.15
CA GLY A 370 -8.72 -14.22 5.26
C GLY A 370 -9.63 -14.94 6.27
N GLY A 371 -10.96 -14.74 6.21
CA GLY A 371 -11.93 -15.56 6.95
C GLY A 371 -12.91 -14.79 7.83
N ASP A 372 -12.80 -13.47 7.89
CA ASP A 372 -13.56 -12.61 8.81
C ASP A 372 -14.31 -11.47 8.11
N ASP A 373 -14.30 -11.43 6.76
CA ASP A 373 -14.94 -10.39 5.96
C ASP A 373 -14.35 -8.97 6.19
N ILE A 374 -13.13 -8.87 6.75
CA ILE A 374 -12.39 -7.62 6.92
C ILE A 374 -11.09 -7.72 6.12
N VAL A 375 -10.82 -6.74 5.26
CA VAL A 375 -9.59 -6.68 4.48
C VAL A 375 -8.55 -5.87 5.25
N ASN A 376 -7.57 -6.55 5.86
CA ASN A 376 -6.41 -5.88 6.45
C ASN A 376 -5.37 -5.46 5.39
N ALA A 377 -4.38 -4.64 5.78
CA ALA A 377 -3.35 -4.13 4.89
C ALA A 377 -2.54 -5.25 4.22
N ALA A 378 -2.27 -6.35 4.95
CA ALA A 378 -1.53 -7.49 4.41
C ALA A 378 -2.36 -8.27 3.37
N GLU A 379 -3.65 -8.42 3.59
CA GLU A 379 -4.61 -9.06 2.67
C GLU A 379 -4.86 -8.21 1.43
N ALA A 380 -5.01 -6.89 1.59
CA ALA A 380 -5.10 -5.95 0.49
C ALA A 380 -3.88 -6.06 -0.44
N ALA A 381 -2.67 -6.09 0.15
CA ALA A 381 -1.42 -6.22 -0.60
C ALA A 381 -1.25 -7.62 -1.26
N ALA A 382 -1.80 -8.67 -0.67
CA ALA A 382 -1.80 -10.02 -1.26
C ALA A 382 -2.82 -10.20 -2.38
N GLY A 383 -3.83 -9.33 -2.43
CA GLY A 383 -4.98 -9.40 -3.32
C GLY A 383 -6.17 -10.10 -2.67
N VAL A 384 -7.33 -9.44 -2.72
CA VAL A 384 -8.56 -9.91 -2.07
C VAL A 384 -9.34 -10.81 -3.02
N ALA A 385 -9.52 -12.08 -2.65
CA ALA A 385 -10.36 -13.01 -3.40
C ALA A 385 -11.82 -12.92 -2.95
N ILE A 386 -12.72 -12.72 -3.90
CA ILE A 386 -14.16 -12.80 -3.71
C ILE A 386 -14.64 -14.08 -4.39
N THR A 387 -15.32 -14.94 -3.64
CA THR A 387 -15.76 -16.27 -4.09
C THR A 387 -17.25 -16.45 -3.89
N GLY A 388 -17.79 -17.45 -4.56
CA GLY A 388 -19.17 -17.85 -4.39
C GLY A 388 -19.56 -19.01 -5.30
N LEU A 389 -20.87 -19.25 -5.37
CA LEU A 389 -21.45 -20.25 -6.26
C LEU A 389 -22.36 -19.61 -7.29
N ALA A 390 -22.36 -20.16 -8.49
CA ALA A 390 -23.33 -19.91 -9.55
C ALA A 390 -23.57 -21.23 -10.30
N GLU A 391 -24.46 -21.20 -11.29
CA GLU A 391 -24.65 -22.34 -12.18
C GLU A 391 -23.38 -22.64 -13.00
N ALA A 392 -23.08 -23.92 -13.22
CA ALA A 392 -21.87 -24.33 -13.92
C ALA A 392 -21.82 -23.77 -15.35
N GLY A 393 -20.71 -23.13 -15.71
CA GLY A 393 -20.56 -22.47 -17.02
C GLY A 393 -21.15 -21.07 -17.11
N ALA A 394 -21.88 -20.59 -16.09
CA ALA A 394 -22.40 -19.23 -16.06
C ALA A 394 -21.28 -18.19 -16.00
N SER A 395 -21.49 -17.06 -16.68
CA SER A 395 -20.63 -15.88 -16.60
C SER A 395 -20.98 -15.06 -15.38
N VAL A 396 -20.01 -14.80 -14.51
CA VAL A 396 -20.18 -14.04 -13.27
C VAL A 396 -19.44 -12.70 -13.38
N SER A 397 -20.14 -11.61 -13.08
CA SER A 397 -19.62 -10.24 -13.03
C SER A 397 -19.72 -9.71 -11.60
N VAL A 398 -18.59 -9.39 -10.99
CA VAL A 398 -18.47 -8.94 -9.59
C VAL A 398 -17.98 -7.49 -9.58
N THR A 399 -18.60 -6.62 -8.81
CA THR A 399 -18.22 -5.20 -8.67
C THR A 399 -18.04 -4.85 -7.20
N VAL A 400 -16.89 -4.25 -6.87
CA VAL A 400 -16.53 -3.73 -5.54
C VAL A 400 -15.84 -2.38 -5.76
N GLU A 401 -16.21 -1.34 -5.00
CA GLU A 401 -15.69 0.04 -5.17
C GLU A 401 -15.71 0.55 -6.63
N GLY A 402 -16.76 0.17 -7.38
CA GLY A 402 -16.91 0.54 -8.79
C GLY A 402 -15.96 -0.19 -9.77
N VAL A 403 -15.14 -1.13 -9.29
CA VAL A 403 -14.26 -1.96 -10.12
C VAL A 403 -14.93 -3.30 -10.41
N THR A 404 -15.23 -3.55 -11.67
CA THR A 404 -15.83 -4.81 -12.14
C THR A 404 -14.77 -5.83 -12.58
N ARG A 405 -14.92 -7.07 -12.12
CA ARG A 405 -14.16 -8.25 -12.53
C ARG A 405 -15.13 -9.33 -13.02
N THR A 406 -14.66 -10.18 -13.93
CA THR A 406 -15.49 -11.28 -14.45
C THR A 406 -14.80 -12.63 -14.26
N ALA A 407 -15.60 -13.67 -14.07
CA ALA A 407 -15.20 -15.06 -13.99
C ALA A 407 -16.25 -15.95 -14.68
N THR A 408 -15.93 -17.23 -14.84
CA THR A 408 -16.89 -18.26 -15.24
C THR A 408 -16.95 -19.27 -14.12
N ALA A 409 -18.15 -19.66 -13.71
CA ALA A 409 -18.33 -20.72 -12.72
C ALA A 409 -17.86 -22.06 -13.30
N ASP A 410 -17.07 -22.80 -12.53
CA ASP A 410 -16.54 -24.09 -12.96
C ASP A 410 -17.60 -25.21 -12.94
N ASP A 411 -17.18 -26.45 -13.24
CA ASP A 411 -18.08 -27.61 -13.28
C ASP A 411 -18.74 -27.92 -11.92
N ASP A 412 -18.16 -27.44 -10.81
CA ASP A 412 -18.71 -27.56 -9.46
C ASP A 412 -19.55 -26.32 -9.07
N GLY A 413 -19.68 -25.35 -9.97
CA GLY A 413 -20.41 -24.09 -9.78
C GLY A 413 -19.61 -23.02 -9.04
N VAL A 414 -18.32 -23.24 -8.77
CA VAL A 414 -17.48 -22.31 -8.01
C VAL A 414 -16.94 -21.23 -8.92
N TRP A 415 -17.01 -19.98 -8.48
CA TRP A 415 -16.37 -18.85 -9.13
C TRP A 415 -15.46 -18.09 -8.17
N THR A 416 -14.45 -17.42 -8.71
CA THR A 416 -13.52 -16.59 -7.94
C THR A 416 -13.05 -15.42 -8.80
N VAL A 417 -13.07 -14.22 -8.24
CA VAL A 417 -12.38 -13.05 -8.78
C VAL A 417 -11.40 -12.50 -7.74
N THR A 418 -10.28 -11.96 -8.21
CA THR A 418 -9.27 -11.35 -7.32
C THR A 418 -9.17 -9.86 -7.59
N TYR A 419 -9.23 -9.07 -6.52
CA TYR A 419 -8.93 -7.66 -6.48
C TYR A 419 -7.49 -7.49 -6.02
N GLU A 420 -6.57 -7.38 -6.99
CA GLU A 420 -5.13 -7.24 -6.76
C GLU A 420 -4.78 -5.97 -5.95
N ASP A 421 -3.57 -5.92 -5.41
CA ASP A 421 -2.99 -4.77 -4.70
C ASP A 421 -3.30 -3.42 -5.38
N GLY A 422 -3.69 -2.44 -4.57
CA GLY A 422 -4.09 -1.09 -4.98
C GLY A 422 -5.40 -1.00 -5.78
N THR A 423 -6.14 -2.10 -5.97
CA THR A 423 -7.47 -2.05 -6.62
C THR A 423 -8.52 -1.45 -5.69
N LEU A 424 -8.52 -1.87 -4.42
CA LEU A 424 -9.34 -1.27 -3.37
C LEU A 424 -8.55 -0.12 -2.72
N PRO A 425 -9.15 1.06 -2.53
CA PRO A 425 -8.51 2.14 -1.78
C PRO A 425 -8.08 1.74 -0.37
N GLU A 426 -6.97 2.31 0.10
CA GLU A 426 -6.57 2.21 1.51
C GLU A 426 -7.48 3.08 2.40
N GLY A 427 -7.55 2.73 3.68
CA GLY A 427 -8.36 3.36 4.72
C GLY A 427 -9.22 2.36 5.50
N GLU A 428 -10.13 2.91 6.30
CA GLU A 428 -11.12 2.19 7.11
C GLU A 428 -12.55 2.54 6.60
N TYR A 429 -13.23 1.59 5.97
CA TYR A 429 -14.59 1.78 5.42
C TYR A 429 -15.30 0.46 5.11
N GLU A 430 -16.64 0.48 5.13
CA GLU A 430 -17.48 -0.61 4.60
C GLU A 430 -17.72 -0.43 3.09
N THR A 431 -17.65 -1.51 2.31
CA THR A 431 -17.99 -1.51 0.88
C THR A 431 -18.92 -2.67 0.49
N GLU A 432 -19.77 -2.42 -0.52
CA GLU A 432 -20.71 -3.41 -1.06
C GLU A 432 -20.06 -4.20 -2.21
N ILE A 433 -20.24 -5.51 -2.18
CA ILE A 433 -19.98 -6.43 -3.27
C ILE A 433 -21.30 -6.64 -4.03
N SER A 434 -21.31 -6.34 -5.33
CA SER A 434 -22.44 -6.61 -6.22
C SER A 434 -22.07 -7.64 -7.26
N VAL A 435 -22.83 -8.73 -7.34
CA VAL A 435 -22.57 -9.85 -8.27
C VAL A 435 -23.79 -10.07 -9.15
N THR A 436 -23.55 -10.22 -10.45
CA THR A 436 -24.53 -10.67 -11.44
C THR A 436 -24.00 -11.93 -12.13
N SER A 437 -24.79 -12.98 -12.19
CA SER A 437 -24.53 -14.18 -12.98
C SER A 437 -25.46 -14.22 -14.19
N THR A 438 -24.95 -14.71 -15.32
CA THR A 438 -25.71 -15.02 -16.53
C THR A 438 -25.41 -16.46 -16.94
N ASP A 439 -26.43 -17.31 -17.02
CA ASP A 439 -26.27 -18.71 -17.42
C ASP A 439 -26.00 -18.86 -18.94
N LEU A 440 -26.10 -20.09 -19.46
CA LEU A 440 -25.82 -20.39 -20.86
C LEU A 440 -26.94 -20.01 -21.83
N VAL A 441 -28.18 -19.86 -21.34
CA VAL A 441 -29.35 -19.53 -22.15
C VAL A 441 -29.75 -18.05 -22.04
N GLY A 442 -29.18 -17.31 -21.08
CA GLY A 442 -29.33 -15.87 -20.94
C GLY A 442 -30.03 -15.42 -19.66
N ASN A 443 -30.50 -16.34 -18.79
CA ASN A 443 -31.13 -15.92 -17.55
C ASN A 443 -30.11 -15.25 -16.64
N THR A 444 -30.58 -14.31 -15.81
CA THR A 444 -29.72 -13.57 -14.89
C THR A 444 -30.18 -13.68 -13.45
N ALA A 445 -29.20 -13.76 -12.54
CA ALA A 445 -29.41 -13.69 -11.10
C ALA A 445 -28.41 -12.71 -10.47
N THR A 446 -28.80 -12.08 -9.36
CA THR A 446 -27.94 -11.13 -8.64
C THR A 446 -27.83 -11.47 -7.16
N ALA A 447 -26.68 -11.13 -6.57
CA ALA A 447 -26.42 -11.22 -5.14
C ALA A 447 -25.63 -10.00 -4.67
N THR A 448 -25.83 -9.59 -3.41
CA THR A 448 -25.02 -8.56 -2.78
C THR A 448 -24.52 -9.02 -1.41
N SER A 449 -23.34 -8.53 -1.02
CA SER A 449 -22.76 -8.70 0.31
C SER A 449 -21.98 -7.43 0.68
N THR A 450 -21.48 -7.34 1.91
CA THR A 450 -20.62 -6.25 2.36
C THR A 450 -19.35 -6.83 2.97
N ILE A 451 -18.23 -6.15 2.75
CA ILE A 451 -16.98 -6.38 3.46
C ILE A 451 -16.50 -5.07 4.07
N GLU A 452 -15.71 -5.17 5.12
CA GLU A 452 -14.98 -4.03 5.69
C GLU A 452 -13.58 -4.00 5.09
N VAL A 453 -13.06 -2.81 4.80
CA VAL A 453 -11.65 -2.59 4.48
C VAL A 453 -11.10 -1.79 5.64
N ASP A 454 -10.10 -2.36 6.32
CA ASP A 454 -9.36 -1.69 7.39
C ASP A 454 -7.88 -1.93 7.16
N THR A 455 -7.25 -0.98 6.51
CA THR A 455 -5.81 -1.03 6.18
C THR A 455 -4.99 -0.02 7.00
N ASP A 456 -5.60 0.59 8.01
CA ASP A 456 -5.01 1.70 8.78
C ASP A 456 -4.83 1.28 10.25
N ALA A 457 -3.58 0.98 10.63
CA ALA A 457 -3.24 0.68 12.02
C ALA A 457 -3.40 1.90 12.96
N GLY A 458 -3.65 3.09 12.42
CA GLY A 458 -3.59 4.36 13.14
C GLY A 458 -2.18 4.97 13.10
N PHE A 459 -1.79 5.67 14.17
CA PHE A 459 -0.45 6.25 14.26
C PHE A 459 0.20 5.96 15.62
N VAL A 460 1.54 5.90 15.61
CA VAL A 460 2.39 5.89 16.80
C VAL A 460 3.65 6.68 16.48
N LEU A 461 4.08 7.51 17.43
CA LEU A 461 5.27 8.36 17.32
C LEU A 461 5.99 8.40 18.66
N LEU A 462 7.32 8.35 18.63
CA LEU A 462 8.17 8.69 19.76
C LEU A 462 8.18 10.21 19.97
N SER A 463 8.50 10.66 21.18
CA SER A 463 8.70 12.07 21.47
C SER A 463 9.96 12.61 20.77
N ASP A 464 9.90 13.81 20.20
CA ASP A 464 11.07 14.51 19.65
C ASP A 464 12.00 15.09 20.75
N ASP A 465 11.55 15.10 22.01
CA ASP A 465 12.36 15.57 23.15
C ASP A 465 13.44 14.51 23.50
N PRO A 466 14.68 14.92 23.81
CA PRO A 466 15.75 13.99 24.17
C PRO A 466 15.39 13.07 25.34
N ILE A 467 15.76 11.80 25.25
CA ILE A 467 15.62 10.85 26.36
C ILE A 467 16.58 11.27 27.48
N GLU A 468 16.10 11.30 28.73
CA GLU A 468 16.88 11.78 29.89
C GLU A 468 17.53 13.17 29.71
N THR A 469 16.92 14.05 28.91
CA THR A 469 17.29 15.46 28.64
C THR A 469 18.48 15.73 27.72
N ASP A 470 19.41 14.79 27.57
CA ASP A 470 20.59 14.94 26.72
C ASP A 470 20.83 13.76 25.75
N ASP A 471 19.89 12.81 25.71
CA ASP A 471 19.92 11.63 24.84
C ASP A 471 21.02 10.61 25.19
N VAL A 472 21.51 10.65 26.43
CA VAL A 472 22.47 9.68 26.96
C VAL A 472 22.01 9.24 28.35
N ILE A 473 21.73 7.94 28.52
CA ILE A 473 21.37 7.38 29.81
C ILE A 473 22.65 7.18 30.64
N ASN A 474 22.82 7.98 31.68
CA ASN A 474 23.92 7.84 32.64
C ASN A 474 23.61 6.85 33.78
N ALA A 475 24.59 6.61 34.65
CA ALA A 475 24.44 5.67 35.76
C ALA A 475 23.38 6.09 36.80
N GLU A 476 23.19 7.40 37.02
CA GLU A 476 22.20 7.93 37.97
C GLU A 476 20.79 7.82 37.38
N GLU A 477 20.59 8.26 36.13
CA GLU A 477 19.32 8.17 35.39
C GLU A 477 18.87 6.72 35.25
N ARG A 478 19.78 5.81 34.86
CA ARG A 478 19.47 4.38 34.80
C ARG A 478 18.95 3.85 36.14
N ALA A 479 19.53 4.29 37.26
CA ALA A 479 19.13 3.82 38.59
C ALA A 479 17.73 4.34 39.02
N ASP A 480 17.30 5.46 38.46
CA ASP A 480 16.00 6.09 38.71
C ASP A 480 14.89 5.68 37.73
N ASN A 481 15.17 4.68 36.88
CA ASN A 481 14.37 4.23 35.73
C ASN A 481 14.37 5.24 34.58
N VAL A 482 14.30 4.73 33.35
CA VAL A 482 14.27 5.57 32.14
C VAL A 482 12.87 5.60 31.57
N THR A 483 12.38 6.80 31.28
CA THR A 483 11.02 7.00 30.75
C THR A 483 11.04 7.28 29.27
N ILE A 484 10.37 6.43 28.47
CA ILE A 484 10.14 6.68 27.05
C ILE A 484 8.70 7.18 26.88
N THR A 485 8.55 8.25 26.10
CA THR A 485 7.25 8.90 25.88
C THR A 485 6.98 9.11 24.39
N GLY A 486 5.72 9.34 24.06
CA GLY A 486 5.32 9.65 22.70
C GLY A 486 3.82 9.87 22.57
N THR A 487 3.34 9.80 21.33
CA THR A 487 1.90 9.87 21.02
C THR A 487 1.47 8.69 20.16
N ALA A 488 0.21 8.30 20.25
CA ALA A 488 -0.39 7.26 19.42
C ALA A 488 -1.91 7.47 19.30
N THR A 489 -2.56 6.66 18.47
CA THR A 489 -4.03 6.59 18.41
C THR A 489 -4.61 6.35 19.82
N PRO A 490 -5.54 7.18 20.31
CA PRO A 490 -6.09 7.04 21.66
C PRO A 490 -6.69 5.67 21.94
N GLY A 491 -6.33 5.07 23.08
CA GLY A 491 -6.80 3.74 23.48
C GLY A 491 -6.00 2.56 22.93
N GLU A 492 -5.09 2.80 21.96
CA GLU A 492 -4.24 1.74 21.42
C GLU A 492 -3.19 1.26 22.42
N THR A 493 -2.84 -0.03 22.32
CA THR A 493 -1.75 -0.61 23.10
C THR A 493 -0.43 -0.39 22.37
N VAL A 494 0.43 0.43 22.96
CA VAL A 494 1.77 0.71 22.43
C VAL A 494 2.76 -0.28 23.04
N THR A 495 3.44 -1.03 22.18
CA THR A 495 4.62 -1.82 22.56
C THR A 495 5.85 -0.96 22.41
N VAL A 496 6.64 -0.82 23.48
CA VAL A 496 7.84 0.02 23.51
C VAL A 496 9.06 -0.87 23.78
N THR A 497 10.15 -0.64 23.07
CA THR A 497 11.44 -1.32 23.30
C THR A 497 12.55 -0.31 23.57
N LEU A 498 13.52 -0.72 24.39
CA LEU A 498 14.78 -0.01 24.65
C LEU A 498 15.90 -1.06 24.67
N GLY A 499 16.68 -1.13 23.59
CA GLY A 499 17.59 -2.23 23.32
C GLY A 499 16.85 -3.58 23.31
N ASP A 500 17.30 -4.52 24.15
CA ASP A 500 16.67 -5.85 24.29
C ASP A 500 15.43 -5.85 25.22
N ALA A 501 15.17 -4.77 25.95
CA ALA A 501 14.02 -4.67 26.85
C ALA A 501 12.75 -4.30 26.08
N SER A 502 11.59 -4.83 26.51
CA SER A 502 10.30 -4.54 25.88
C SER A 502 9.17 -4.48 26.90
N GLY A 503 8.22 -3.59 26.69
CA GLY A 503 7.02 -3.48 27.50
C GLY A 503 5.83 -2.91 26.74
N THR A 504 4.70 -2.78 27.42
CA THR A 504 3.46 -2.26 26.82
C THR A 504 2.82 -1.21 27.70
N THR A 505 2.28 -0.17 27.08
CA THR A 505 1.44 0.86 27.70
C THR A 505 0.21 1.13 26.84
N VAL A 506 -0.71 1.96 27.29
CA VAL A 506 -1.92 2.32 26.52
C VAL A 506 -1.95 3.84 26.36
N ALA A 507 -2.19 4.32 25.14
CA ALA A 507 -2.36 5.74 24.88
C ALA A 507 -3.62 6.27 25.56
N ASP A 508 -3.51 7.41 26.24
CA ASP A 508 -4.64 8.04 26.91
C ASP A 508 -5.64 8.66 25.93
N ASP A 509 -6.76 9.20 26.45
CA ASP A 509 -7.83 9.82 25.63
C ASP A 509 -7.33 11.00 24.77
N ASP A 510 -6.20 11.61 25.15
CA ASP A 510 -5.54 12.71 24.42
C ASP A 510 -4.45 12.18 23.46
N GLY A 511 -4.21 10.86 23.43
CA GLY A 511 -3.23 10.20 22.57
C GLY A 511 -1.81 10.15 23.13
N ASN A 512 -1.57 10.53 24.39
CA ASN A 512 -0.24 10.50 24.98
C ASN A 512 0.03 9.13 25.61
N TRP A 513 1.27 8.67 25.54
CA TRP A 513 1.71 7.45 26.23
C TRP A 513 3.09 7.63 26.87
N SER A 514 3.36 6.81 27.88
CA SER A 514 4.61 6.76 28.63
C SER A 514 4.87 5.33 29.09
N TYR A 515 6.12 4.90 29.03
CA TYR A 515 6.57 3.62 29.57
C TYR A 515 7.91 3.78 30.30
N ASP A 516 7.99 3.24 31.52
CA ASP A 516 9.18 3.31 32.37
C ASP A 516 9.93 1.97 32.32
N PHE A 517 11.18 2.00 31.87
CA PHE A 517 12.10 0.87 31.95
C PHE A 517 12.85 0.88 33.28
N ALA A 518 12.78 -0.22 34.03
CA ALA A 518 13.48 -0.34 35.29
C ALA A 518 14.99 -0.51 35.10
N ALA A 519 15.80 -0.07 36.07
CA ALA A 519 17.26 -0.17 36.03
C ALA A 519 17.83 -1.57 35.66
N GLY A 520 17.12 -2.65 36.04
CA GLY A 520 17.52 -4.03 35.77
C GLY A 520 17.21 -4.52 34.35
N GLU A 521 16.44 -3.76 33.58
CA GLU A 521 16.09 -4.03 32.19
C GLU A 521 17.08 -3.35 31.22
N ILE A 522 17.77 -2.30 31.70
CA ILE A 522 18.74 -1.52 30.94
C ILE A 522 20.16 -2.05 31.24
N PRO A 523 21.00 -2.32 30.21
CA PRO A 523 22.37 -2.78 30.42
C PRO A 523 23.24 -1.72 31.11
N GLU A 524 24.45 -2.11 31.53
CA GLU A 524 25.49 -1.19 32.02
C GLU A 524 26.62 -1.11 31.00
N GLY A 525 27.45 -0.07 31.11
CA GLY A 525 28.60 0.21 30.25
C GLY A 525 28.28 1.34 29.28
N THR A 526 28.97 1.32 28.14
CA THR A 526 28.81 2.31 27.07
C THR A 526 28.30 1.63 25.80
N ASP A 527 27.16 2.06 25.25
CA ASP A 527 26.56 1.53 24.02
C ASP A 527 25.59 2.54 23.36
N GLU A 528 25.02 2.19 22.21
CA GLU A 528 23.89 2.89 21.60
C GLU A 528 22.69 1.94 21.57
N LEU A 529 21.57 2.34 22.17
CA LEU A 529 20.38 1.51 22.31
C LEU A 529 19.29 1.93 21.31
N ASP A 530 18.79 0.96 20.53
CA ASP A 530 17.62 1.17 19.67
C ASP A 530 16.35 1.33 20.53
N VAL A 531 15.54 2.34 20.22
CA VAL A 531 14.23 2.58 20.81
C VAL A 531 13.17 2.37 19.75
N THR A 532 12.13 1.59 20.05
CA THR A 532 11.00 1.44 19.12
C THR A 532 9.68 1.59 19.86
N ALA A 533 8.70 2.20 19.21
CA ALA A 533 7.31 2.20 19.64
C ALA A 533 6.46 1.65 18.50
N SER A 534 5.62 0.66 18.76
CA SER A 534 4.76 0.05 17.73
C SER A 534 3.36 -0.21 18.26
N ILE A 535 2.38 -0.08 17.38
CA ILE A 535 0.99 -0.46 17.63
C ILE A 535 0.56 -1.59 16.70
N THR A 536 -0.46 -2.32 17.11
CA THR A 536 -1.15 -3.31 16.29
C THR A 536 -2.62 -3.22 16.61
N ASP A 537 -3.44 -2.94 15.61
CA ASP A 537 -4.89 -2.84 15.77
C ASP A 537 -5.54 -4.23 15.94
N ASP A 538 -6.87 -4.25 16.06
CA ASP A 538 -7.64 -5.48 16.27
C ASP A 538 -7.65 -6.43 15.06
N VAL A 539 -7.37 -5.94 13.85
CA VAL A 539 -7.39 -6.71 12.59
C VAL A 539 -5.98 -7.09 12.10
N GLY A 540 -4.95 -6.66 12.83
CA GLY A 540 -3.56 -7.06 12.67
C GLY A 540 -2.70 -6.11 11.83
N ASN A 541 -3.19 -4.91 11.49
CA ASN A 541 -2.32 -3.89 10.88
C ASN A 541 -1.33 -3.37 11.93
N THR A 542 -0.13 -3.01 11.48
CA THR A 542 0.94 -2.55 12.38
C THR A 542 1.55 -1.26 11.90
N GLU A 543 1.86 -0.36 12.82
CA GLU A 543 2.65 0.86 12.57
C GLU A 543 3.74 0.99 13.64
N SER A 544 4.87 1.60 13.29
CA SER A 544 6.00 1.75 14.21
C SER A 544 6.82 3.00 13.96
N ASP A 545 7.37 3.55 15.04
CA ASP A 545 8.37 4.60 15.03
C ASP A 545 9.63 4.16 15.78
N THR A 546 10.78 4.68 15.37
CA THR A 546 12.10 4.24 15.86
C THR A 546 13.01 5.41 16.13
N ASP A 547 13.79 5.31 17.21
CA ASP A 547 14.82 6.27 17.60
C ASP A 547 16.02 5.53 18.23
N THR A 548 17.04 6.26 18.67
CA THR A 548 18.21 5.72 19.37
C THR A 548 18.57 6.60 20.55
N VAL A 549 19.11 6.00 21.61
CA VAL A 549 19.63 6.73 22.77
C VAL A 549 21.02 6.21 23.15
N GLY A 550 21.93 7.12 23.53
CA GLY A 550 23.21 6.73 24.08
C GLY A 550 23.06 6.06 25.45
N LEU A 551 23.95 5.15 25.77
CA LEU A 551 24.12 4.59 27.10
C LEU A 551 25.56 4.84 27.52
N ASP A 552 25.76 5.45 28.67
CA ASP A 552 27.08 5.59 29.26
C ASP A 552 26.99 5.62 30.78
N THR A 553 27.23 4.47 31.42
CA THR A 553 27.07 4.34 32.87
C THR A 553 28.40 4.27 33.64
N GLU A 554 29.53 4.61 33.02
CA GLU A 554 30.84 4.48 33.67
C GLU A 554 31.88 5.48 33.17
N VAL A 555 32.67 6.04 34.09
CA VAL A 555 33.89 6.78 33.70
C VAL A 555 34.95 5.78 33.25
N THR A 556 35.34 5.82 31.98
CA THR A 556 36.37 4.94 31.44
C THR A 556 37.78 5.53 31.52
N ASN A 557 38.81 4.69 31.34
CA ASN A 557 40.22 5.09 31.25
C ASN A 557 40.78 5.92 32.44
N PHE A 558 40.14 5.88 33.62
CA PHE A 558 40.52 6.70 34.76
C PHE A 558 41.66 6.11 35.60
N ALA A 559 42.81 6.77 35.59
CA ALA A 559 44.01 6.39 36.35
C ALA A 559 44.86 7.62 36.71
N SER A 560 45.72 7.47 37.72
CA SER A 560 46.78 8.42 38.07
C SER A 560 48.15 7.76 37.92
N ASP A 561 49.19 8.52 37.55
CA ASP A 561 50.57 8.05 37.64
C ASP A 561 50.90 7.73 39.10
N PRO A 562 51.52 6.59 39.44
CA PRO A 562 51.87 6.31 40.82
C PRO A 562 52.90 7.27 41.44
N LEU A 563 53.70 7.99 40.66
CA LEU A 563 54.80 8.84 41.15
C LEU A 563 54.57 10.32 40.82
N GLN A 564 54.95 11.23 41.71
CA GLN A 564 54.86 12.69 41.47
C GLN A 564 56.22 13.32 41.13
N THR A 565 57.27 12.74 41.71
CA THR A 565 58.68 12.97 41.40
C THR A 565 59.34 11.63 41.09
N ASP A 566 60.61 11.62 40.69
CA ASP A 566 61.32 10.38 40.33
C ASP A 566 61.37 9.33 41.47
N ASP A 567 61.17 9.76 42.72
CA ASP A 567 61.25 8.92 43.92
C ASP A 567 60.01 8.96 44.84
N ASP A 568 58.92 9.63 44.44
CA ASP A 568 57.66 9.76 45.20
C ASP A 568 57.77 10.56 46.51
N ILE A 569 58.84 11.35 46.64
CA ILE A 569 59.11 12.22 47.78
C ILE A 569 59.27 13.64 47.23
N ILE A 570 58.42 14.57 47.65
CA ILE A 570 58.56 15.99 47.28
C ILE A 570 59.59 16.62 48.21
N ASN A 571 60.78 16.91 47.68
CA ASN A 571 61.82 17.62 48.42
C ASN A 571 61.64 19.15 48.35
N LEU A 572 62.47 19.90 49.09
CA LEU A 572 62.39 21.36 49.18
C LEU A 572 62.55 22.03 47.81
N GLN A 573 63.49 21.54 46.99
CA GLN A 573 63.75 22.11 45.67
C GLN A 573 62.59 21.81 44.71
N GLU A 574 62.08 20.57 44.70
CA GLU A 574 60.93 20.17 43.88
C GLU A 574 59.65 20.90 44.28
N MET A 575 59.44 21.15 45.58
CA MET A 575 58.32 21.98 46.06
C MET A 575 58.44 23.43 45.56
N ALA A 576 59.64 23.99 45.56
CA ALA A 576 59.90 25.36 45.09
C ALA A 576 59.79 25.50 43.56
N ASP A 577 60.24 24.48 42.81
CA ASP A 577 60.13 24.43 41.35
C ASP A 577 58.70 24.12 40.87
N GLY A 578 57.90 23.51 41.74
CA GLY A 578 56.59 22.96 41.46
C GLY A 578 56.68 21.53 40.95
N PHE A 579 55.73 20.70 41.37
CA PHE A 579 55.62 19.29 40.98
C PHE A 579 54.27 19.03 40.31
N THR A 580 54.13 17.88 39.64
CA THR A 580 52.92 17.56 38.87
C THR A 580 52.25 16.29 39.36
N LEU A 581 50.93 16.33 39.43
CA LEU A 581 50.09 15.14 39.43
C LEU A 581 49.55 14.94 38.02
N ASP A 582 49.65 13.73 37.50
CA ASP A 582 49.12 13.42 36.18
C ASP A 582 48.53 12.01 36.09
N GLY A 583 47.85 11.74 34.98
CA GLY A 583 47.24 10.46 34.71
C GLY A 583 46.40 10.46 33.44
N THR A 584 45.47 9.51 33.36
CA THR A 584 44.54 9.37 32.23
C THR A 584 43.09 9.40 32.70
N VAL A 585 42.20 9.80 31.81
CA VAL A 585 40.75 9.76 31.96
C VAL A 585 40.12 9.63 30.57
N GLU A 586 38.82 9.45 30.52
CA GLU A 586 38.06 9.55 29.28
C GLU A 586 38.15 10.93 28.64
N VAL A 587 38.16 10.98 27.31
CA VAL A 587 38.28 12.23 26.56
C VAL A 587 37.04 13.10 26.80
N GLY A 588 37.26 14.36 27.16
CA GLY A 588 36.19 15.31 27.46
C GLY A 588 35.74 15.32 28.93
N SER A 589 36.24 14.39 29.76
CA SER A 589 36.02 14.43 31.19
C SER A 589 36.68 15.66 31.85
N THR A 590 36.17 16.02 33.03
CA THR A 590 36.82 16.97 33.94
C THR A 590 37.44 16.24 35.12
N VAL A 591 38.59 16.71 35.61
CA VAL A 591 39.28 16.13 36.77
C VAL A 591 39.49 17.21 37.85
N GLU A 592 39.02 16.93 39.06
CA GLU A 592 39.25 17.73 40.26
C GLU A 592 40.11 16.96 41.25
N VAL A 593 41.10 17.63 41.84
CA VAL A 593 42.00 17.06 42.83
C VAL A 593 41.88 17.81 44.14
N GLU A 594 41.50 17.13 45.21
CA GLU A 594 41.51 17.67 46.57
C GLU A 594 42.77 17.23 47.31
N ILE A 595 43.56 18.21 47.78
CA ILE A 595 44.76 18.01 48.59
C ILE A 595 44.79 19.02 49.73
N GLU A 596 45.12 18.55 50.95
CA GLU A 596 45.11 19.36 52.19
C GLU A 596 43.82 20.19 52.41
N GLY A 597 42.68 19.72 51.88
CA GLY A 597 41.38 20.38 51.96
C GLY A 597 41.15 21.51 50.96
N THR A 598 42.06 21.71 50.00
CA THR A 598 41.90 22.61 48.86
C THR A 598 41.62 21.81 47.59
N THR A 599 40.65 22.25 46.80
CA THR A 599 40.29 21.63 45.51
C THR A 599 40.91 22.40 44.35
N HIS A 600 41.58 21.68 43.48
CA HIS A 600 42.21 22.17 42.27
C HIS A 600 41.58 21.50 41.05
N THR A 601 41.47 22.24 39.94
CA THR A 601 41.02 21.68 38.67
C THR A 601 42.23 21.34 37.81
N ALA A 602 42.35 20.07 37.43
CA ALA A 602 43.39 19.61 36.51
C ALA A 602 43.03 19.99 35.05
N THR A 603 44.04 20.08 34.19
CA THR A 603 43.85 20.23 32.75
C THR A 603 43.82 18.86 32.08
N VAL A 604 42.76 18.57 31.31
CA VAL A 604 42.63 17.35 30.50
C VAL A 604 42.85 17.71 29.03
N ASP A 605 43.75 17.00 28.35
CA ASP A 605 44.03 17.19 26.92
C ASP A 605 43.08 16.39 26.01
N ASP A 606 43.20 16.61 24.69
CA ASP A 606 42.35 15.95 23.68
C ASP A 606 42.57 14.42 23.59
N ASP A 607 43.66 13.90 24.18
CA ASP A 607 43.98 12.47 24.25
C ASP A 607 43.56 11.85 25.60
N GLY A 608 42.96 12.64 26.51
CA GLY A 608 42.50 12.19 27.83
C GLY A 608 43.62 12.11 28.87
N ASN A 609 44.77 12.74 28.65
CA ASN A 609 45.78 12.87 29.69
C ASN A 609 45.45 14.08 30.56
N TRP A 610 45.40 13.89 31.87
CA TRP A 610 45.17 14.99 32.80
C TRP A 610 46.45 15.34 33.54
N THR A 611 46.63 16.64 33.82
CA THR A 611 47.79 17.16 34.57
C THR A 611 47.37 18.28 35.51
N LEU A 612 48.02 18.35 36.67
CA LEU A 612 47.87 19.41 37.65
C LEU A 612 49.24 19.75 38.22
N THR A 613 49.66 21.01 38.11
CA THR A 613 50.87 21.52 38.77
C THR A 613 50.51 22.07 40.15
N LEU A 614 51.30 21.70 41.15
CA LEU A 614 51.19 22.12 42.54
C LEU A 614 52.53 22.70 43.01
N ASP A 615 52.50 23.58 44.01
CA ASP A 615 53.69 24.20 44.60
C ASP A 615 53.60 24.37 46.12
N GLY A 616 54.55 25.10 46.71
CA GLY A 616 54.61 25.36 48.16
C GLY A 616 53.45 26.17 48.75
N GLU A 617 52.56 26.77 47.94
CA GLU A 617 51.29 27.32 48.46
C GLU A 617 50.24 26.23 48.72
N ASP A 618 50.36 25.09 48.03
CA ASP A 618 49.40 23.98 48.09
C ASP A 618 49.75 22.95 49.16
N LEU A 619 51.02 22.85 49.54
CA LEU A 619 51.52 21.94 50.57
C LEU A 619 52.40 22.67 51.61
N PRO A 620 52.20 22.44 52.92
CA PRO A 620 53.10 22.97 53.94
C PRO A 620 54.47 22.27 53.92
N GLU A 621 55.53 23.01 54.26
CA GLU A 621 56.85 22.42 54.50
C GLU A 621 56.87 21.45 55.70
N GLY A 622 57.76 20.45 55.65
CA GLY A 622 58.03 19.48 56.70
C GLY A 622 58.23 18.05 56.18
N THR A 623 58.30 17.09 57.10
CA THR A 623 58.41 15.66 56.77
C THR A 623 57.15 14.89 57.15
N TYR A 624 56.34 14.47 56.16
CA TYR A 624 55.07 13.75 56.37
C TYR A 624 54.57 13.00 55.12
N ASN A 625 53.53 12.17 55.28
CA ASN A 625 52.80 11.58 54.16
C ASN A 625 51.47 12.30 53.97
N THR A 626 51.08 12.56 52.72
CA THR A 626 49.78 13.14 52.37
C THR A 626 49.06 12.30 51.31
N SER A 627 47.81 12.65 51.01
CA SER A 627 46.98 12.00 50.01
C SER A 627 46.16 13.00 49.22
N ALA A 628 46.17 12.85 47.90
CA ALA A 628 45.25 13.53 46.99
C ALA A 628 44.01 12.65 46.74
N THR A 629 42.83 13.27 46.72
CA THR A 629 41.58 12.64 46.26
C THR A 629 41.26 13.19 44.88
N ILE A 630 41.26 12.31 43.87
CA ILE A 630 41.09 12.69 42.46
C ILE A 630 39.71 12.23 42.03
N THR A 631 38.89 13.17 41.58
CA THR A 631 37.50 12.95 41.13
C THR A 631 37.41 13.28 39.64
N ALA A 632 36.99 12.30 38.85
CA ALA A 632 36.69 12.48 37.44
C ALA A 632 35.18 12.51 37.19
N THR A 633 34.74 13.39 36.31
CA THR A 633 33.37 13.44 35.78
C THR A 633 33.43 13.36 34.26
N ASP A 634 32.78 12.37 33.66
CA ASP A 634 32.75 12.18 32.20
C ASP A 634 31.68 13.07 31.51
N PRO A 635 31.58 13.05 30.16
CA PRO A 635 30.59 13.84 29.44
C PRO A 635 29.13 13.49 29.75
N ALA A 636 28.82 12.23 30.08
CA ALA A 636 27.48 11.79 30.48
C ALA A 636 27.15 12.14 31.94
N GLY A 637 28.13 12.63 32.70
CA GLY A 637 27.98 13.05 34.09
C GLY A 637 28.28 11.96 35.12
N ASN A 638 28.76 10.79 34.72
CA ASN A 638 29.17 9.77 35.70
C ASN A 638 30.40 10.25 36.47
N VAL A 639 30.50 9.83 37.73
CA VAL A 639 31.58 10.24 38.63
C VAL A 639 32.38 9.03 39.12
N ALA A 640 33.70 9.11 39.00
CA ALA A 640 34.64 8.14 39.55
C ALA A 640 35.67 8.83 40.45
N VAL A 641 36.11 8.13 41.50
CA VAL A 641 37.05 8.67 42.49
C VAL A 641 38.19 7.68 42.73
N LEU A 642 39.42 8.19 42.75
CA LEU A 642 40.61 7.46 43.20
C LEU A 642 41.40 8.30 44.21
N SER A 643 42.33 7.66 44.90
CA SER A 643 43.23 8.34 45.84
C SER A 643 44.66 7.95 45.58
N GLN A 644 45.54 8.95 45.64
CA GLN A 644 46.97 8.83 45.46
C GLN A 644 47.66 9.33 46.74
N THR A 645 48.72 8.65 47.17
CA THR A 645 49.44 8.95 48.42
C THR A 645 50.91 9.13 48.12
N PHE A 646 51.55 10.11 48.76
CA PHE A 646 52.96 10.41 48.57
C PHE A 646 53.58 11.06 49.79
N SER A 647 54.91 11.23 49.76
CA SER A 647 55.66 11.80 50.88
C SER A 647 56.12 13.21 50.57
N VAL A 648 56.19 14.05 51.59
CA VAL A 648 56.81 15.37 51.57
C VAL A 648 57.96 15.33 52.55
N ASP A 649 59.13 15.78 52.12
CA ASP A 649 60.30 15.91 52.99
C ASP A 649 61.12 17.12 52.56
N THR A 650 60.82 18.28 53.13
CA THR A 650 61.54 19.53 52.84
C THR A 650 62.56 19.90 53.92
N GLU A 651 62.74 19.04 54.93
CA GLU A 651 63.69 19.28 56.02
C GLU A 651 65.10 18.89 55.58
N TYR A 652 66.11 19.64 56.05
CA TYR A 652 67.51 19.32 55.81
C TYR A 652 68.37 19.82 56.96
N ASP A 653 69.54 19.20 57.12
CA ASP A 653 70.53 19.57 58.13
C ASP A 653 71.81 20.13 57.48
N SER A 654 72.28 21.28 57.99
CA SER A 654 73.59 21.83 57.58
C SER A 654 74.74 20.96 58.10
N PRO A 655 75.73 20.62 57.26
CA PRO A 655 76.79 19.70 57.66
C PRO A 655 77.78 20.36 58.62
N THR A 656 77.85 19.94 59.88
CA THR A 656 78.83 20.49 60.83
C THR A 656 80.18 19.81 60.67
N VAL A 657 81.25 20.60 60.61
CA VAL A 657 82.64 20.11 60.51
C VAL A 657 83.26 20.01 61.91
N ASP A 658 83.37 18.79 62.42
CA ASP A 658 83.86 18.52 63.78
C ASP A 658 85.38 18.65 63.92
N ALA A 659 86.13 18.27 62.88
CA ALA A 659 87.59 18.32 62.92
C ALA A 659 88.24 18.37 61.54
N VAL A 660 89.32 19.15 61.43
CA VAL A 660 90.27 19.11 60.31
C VAL A 660 91.63 18.63 60.81
N THR A 661 92.21 17.62 60.16
CA THR A 661 93.54 17.10 60.47
C THR A 661 94.54 17.47 59.38
N PHE A 662 95.64 18.12 59.78
CA PHE A 662 96.70 18.55 58.87
C PHE A 662 97.88 17.56 58.82
N SER A 663 98.55 17.49 57.66
CA SER A 663 99.81 16.77 57.44
C SER A 663 100.92 17.77 57.06
N GLY A 664 101.43 18.50 58.06
CA GLY A 664 102.22 19.70 57.81
C GLY A 664 101.27 20.89 57.83
N GLU A 665 101.29 21.69 56.77
CA GLU A 665 100.34 22.80 56.54
C GLU A 665 99.15 22.34 55.67
N ASP A 666 99.30 21.25 54.91
CA ASP A 666 98.26 20.71 54.02
C ASP A 666 97.16 19.93 54.78
N VAL A 667 95.90 20.05 54.35
CA VAL A 667 94.75 19.32 54.90
C VAL A 667 94.80 17.85 54.48
N ARG A 668 94.80 16.93 55.46
CA ARG A 668 94.85 15.48 55.22
C ARG A 668 93.53 14.78 55.48
N ARG A 669 92.76 15.25 56.46
CA ARG A 669 91.42 14.71 56.75
C ARG A 669 90.46 15.80 57.19
N ILE A 670 89.19 15.57 56.95
CA ILE A 670 88.09 16.33 57.50
C ILE A 670 87.02 15.35 58.00
N SER A 671 86.41 15.63 59.14
CA SER A 671 85.30 14.84 59.69
C SER A 671 84.10 15.73 59.96
N THR A 672 82.91 15.23 59.62
CA THR A 672 81.63 15.87 59.91
C THR A 672 80.88 15.12 60.99
N SER A 673 79.98 15.80 61.69
CA SER A 673 78.94 15.13 62.48
C SER A 673 77.83 14.65 61.54
N GLY A 674 77.26 13.47 61.83
CA GLY A 674 76.19 12.86 61.03
C GLY A 674 76.61 11.75 60.08
N ALA A 675 75.74 10.75 59.92
CA ALA A 675 75.99 9.51 59.17
C ALA A 675 74.78 9.01 58.36
N VAL A 676 73.64 9.70 58.44
CA VAL A 676 72.41 9.32 57.73
C VAL A 676 72.34 9.90 56.32
N ASP A 677 72.95 11.07 56.14
CA ASP A 677 73.04 11.74 54.85
C ASP A 677 74.24 11.24 54.05
N SER A 678 74.19 11.50 52.75
CA SER A 678 75.35 11.40 51.88
C SER A 678 76.19 12.67 51.98
N TYR A 679 77.50 12.54 52.19
CA TYR A 679 78.40 13.69 52.29
C TYR A 679 79.37 13.75 51.10
N SER A 680 79.74 14.96 50.71
CA SER A 680 80.82 15.22 49.76
C SER A 680 81.69 16.39 50.21
N VAL A 681 82.92 16.45 49.70
CA VAL A 681 83.83 17.57 49.92
C VAL A 681 84.39 17.99 48.58
N ASN A 682 84.32 19.29 48.28
CA ASN A 682 84.91 19.91 47.09
C ASN A 682 85.97 20.92 47.54
N THR A 683 87.07 21.03 46.80
CA THR A 683 87.98 22.17 46.92
C THR A 683 87.38 23.38 46.21
N LEU A 684 87.63 24.57 46.74
CA LEU A 684 87.40 25.84 46.06
C LEU A 684 88.77 26.51 45.88
N GLU A 685 89.25 26.47 44.64
CA GLU A 685 90.57 26.99 44.28
C GLU A 685 90.57 28.51 44.18
N SER A 686 91.75 29.14 44.22
CA SER A 686 91.89 30.60 44.12
C SER A 686 91.42 31.20 42.78
N ASP A 687 91.40 30.40 41.72
CA ASP A 687 90.83 30.80 40.42
C ASP A 687 89.31 30.59 40.38
N GLY A 688 88.75 30.08 41.48
CA GLY A 688 87.35 29.84 41.67
C GLY A 688 86.84 28.47 41.21
N SER A 689 87.65 27.71 40.49
CA SER A 689 87.24 26.37 40.11
C SER A 689 87.01 25.47 41.32
N THR A 690 86.11 24.51 41.17
CA THR A 690 85.85 23.49 42.17
C THR A 690 86.26 22.12 41.65
N GLU A 691 86.87 21.31 42.51
CA GLU A 691 87.25 19.93 42.20
C GLU A 691 86.91 19.03 43.39
N GLN A 692 86.38 17.84 43.13
CA GLN A 692 86.18 16.84 44.17
C GLN A 692 87.50 16.05 44.36
N PRO A 693 88.25 16.25 45.46
CA PRO A 693 89.47 15.50 45.72
C PRO A 693 89.19 14.01 45.91
N THR A 694 90.14 13.18 45.48
CA THR A 694 90.09 11.74 45.76
C THR A 694 90.32 11.48 47.25
N ALA A 695 89.36 10.82 47.89
CA ALA A 695 89.38 10.51 49.31
C ALA A 695 88.87 9.10 49.58
N THR A 696 89.42 8.48 50.64
CA THR A 696 88.78 7.34 51.30
C THR A 696 87.77 7.86 52.31
N ILE A 697 86.49 7.52 52.13
CA ILE A 697 85.38 7.94 52.99
C ILE A 697 85.06 6.82 53.98
N THR A 698 84.97 7.15 55.26
CA THR A 698 84.51 6.24 56.32
C THR A 698 83.33 6.88 57.04
N GLN A 699 82.17 6.24 57.00
CA GLN A 699 80.95 6.69 57.68
C GLN A 699 80.66 5.77 58.87
N ASP A 700 80.32 6.37 60.02
CA ASP A 700 79.99 5.68 61.25
C ASP A 700 78.86 6.40 61.99
N ASP A 701 77.82 5.66 62.40
CA ASP A 701 76.62 6.21 63.06
C ASP A 701 76.91 7.03 64.33
N VAL A 702 78.07 6.84 64.97
CA VAL A 702 78.46 7.54 66.21
C VAL A 702 79.50 8.61 65.97
N PHE A 703 80.42 8.40 65.03
CA PHE A 703 81.55 9.31 64.77
C PHE A 703 81.40 10.17 63.52
N GLY A 704 80.26 10.07 62.82
CA GLY A 704 79.95 10.82 61.63
C GLY A 704 80.73 10.36 60.40
N THR A 705 81.04 11.28 59.48
CA THR A 705 81.69 10.96 58.21
C THR A 705 83.11 11.53 58.16
N GLU A 706 84.12 10.67 58.02
CA GLU A 706 85.53 11.07 57.85
C GLU A 706 85.99 10.91 56.40
N PHE A 707 86.51 11.99 55.81
CA PHE A 707 87.20 11.99 54.53
C PHE A 707 88.70 11.97 54.77
N THR A 708 89.40 10.93 54.31
CA THR A 708 90.86 10.89 54.24
C THR A 708 91.32 11.11 52.81
N PHE A 709 91.87 12.28 52.50
CA PHE A 709 92.33 12.61 51.16
C PHE A 709 93.57 11.79 50.77
N ASP A 710 93.55 11.22 49.56
CA ASP A 710 94.65 10.40 49.04
C ASP A 710 95.93 11.25 48.90
N THR A 711 95.77 12.44 48.32
CA THR A 711 96.75 13.53 48.29
C THR A 711 96.30 14.60 49.26
N ALA A 712 97.20 15.10 50.11
CA ALA A 712 96.86 16.20 51.03
C ALA A 712 96.51 17.46 50.21
N ILE A 713 95.45 18.14 50.61
CA ILE A 713 94.97 19.35 49.95
C ILE A 713 95.88 20.51 50.40
N PRO A 714 96.46 21.28 49.48
CA PRO A 714 97.35 22.38 49.83
C PRO A 714 96.76 23.34 50.86
N ASP A 715 97.61 23.86 51.74
CA ASP A 715 97.22 24.96 52.63
C ASP A 715 96.65 26.15 51.83
N GLY A 716 95.61 26.79 52.38
CA GLY A 716 94.91 27.91 51.76
C GLY A 716 93.80 27.57 50.75
N THR A 717 93.66 26.31 50.33
CA THR A 717 92.52 25.88 49.49
C THR A 717 91.27 25.71 50.36
N ASN A 718 90.23 26.50 50.11
CA ASN A 718 88.96 26.41 50.84
C ASN A 718 88.24 25.11 50.50
N LEU A 719 87.42 24.60 51.42
CA LEU A 719 86.63 23.40 51.20
C LEU A 719 85.15 23.73 51.29
N VAL A 720 84.35 23.09 50.45
CA VAL A 720 82.89 23.06 50.55
C VAL A 720 82.50 21.64 50.92
N VAL A 721 81.95 21.48 52.12
CA VAL A 721 81.47 20.20 52.65
C VAL A 721 79.96 20.19 52.51
N SER A 722 79.41 19.25 51.74
CA SER A 722 77.98 19.17 51.46
C SER A 722 77.38 17.90 52.06
N SER A 723 76.17 17.99 52.58
CA SER A 723 75.28 16.87 52.90
C SER A 723 74.10 16.85 51.92
N GLN A 724 73.59 15.65 51.61
CA GLN A 724 72.32 15.44 50.94
C GLN A 724 71.58 14.27 51.60
N ASP A 725 70.35 14.52 52.04
CA ASP A 725 69.49 13.52 52.67
C ASP A 725 68.92 12.50 51.65
N THR A 726 67.98 11.65 52.09
CA THR A 726 67.35 10.65 51.21
C THR A 726 66.29 11.20 50.26
N ALA A 727 65.72 12.37 50.55
CA ALA A 727 64.76 13.07 49.69
C ALA A 727 65.47 13.92 48.62
N GLY A 728 66.78 14.15 48.78
CA GLY A 728 67.58 14.95 47.86
C GLY A 728 67.82 16.38 48.33
N ASN A 729 67.31 16.79 49.50
CA ASN A 729 67.60 18.10 50.06
C ASN A 729 69.09 18.18 50.39
N SER A 730 69.73 19.30 50.05
CA SER A 730 71.17 19.48 50.26
C SER A 730 71.51 20.79 50.96
N SER A 731 72.54 20.72 51.80
CA SER A 731 73.12 21.88 52.48
C SER A 731 74.62 21.72 52.57
N SER A 732 75.34 22.82 52.74
CA SER A 732 76.79 22.87 52.67
C SER A 732 77.37 23.83 53.71
N THR A 733 78.56 23.48 54.16
CA THR A 733 79.41 24.31 55.01
C THR A 733 80.71 24.60 54.28
N MET A 734 81.00 25.88 54.08
CA MET A 734 82.28 26.32 53.54
C MET A 734 83.30 26.45 54.66
N VAL A 735 84.41 25.73 54.57
CA VAL A 735 85.53 25.79 55.52
C VAL A 735 86.65 26.63 54.92
N LEU A 736 87.06 27.68 55.64
CA LEU A 736 88.05 28.64 55.18
C LEU A 736 89.43 28.36 55.78
N PHE A 737 90.49 28.49 54.96
CA PHE A 737 91.90 28.29 55.35
C PHE A 737 92.78 29.51 55.01
N GLN A 738 93.93 29.64 55.68
CA GLN A 738 94.68 30.89 55.90
C GLN A 738 95.12 31.69 54.65
N ASP A 739 95.45 31.06 53.53
CA ASP A 739 96.11 31.75 52.40
C ASP A 739 95.12 32.49 51.44
N ASN A 740 93.80 32.32 51.61
CA ASN A 740 92.77 33.00 50.81
C ASN A 740 91.95 34.06 51.56
N ALA A 741 92.06 34.14 52.90
CA ALA A 741 91.30 35.10 53.71
C ALA A 741 91.85 36.55 53.66
N THR A 742 93.05 36.76 53.11
CA THR A 742 93.79 38.03 53.26
C THR A 742 93.94 38.88 51.99
N GLU A 743 93.47 38.47 50.82
CA GLU A 743 93.40 39.32 49.61
C GLU A 743 91.97 39.42 49.04
N SER A 744 91.22 40.40 49.57
CA SER A 744 89.87 40.85 49.14
C SER A 744 88.71 39.92 49.54
N GLY A 745 88.27 40.02 50.80
CA GLY A 745 87.13 39.33 51.41
C GLY A 745 85.78 39.54 50.70
N THR A 746 85.64 38.93 49.53
CA THR A 746 84.45 38.88 48.69
C THR A 746 84.24 37.40 48.37
N LEU A 747 83.11 36.82 48.80
CA LEU A 747 82.72 35.44 48.49
C LEU A 747 82.09 35.32 47.09
N ASP A 748 82.28 36.32 46.24
CA ASP A 748 81.70 36.38 44.90
C ASP A 748 82.47 35.44 43.95
N HIS A 749 82.12 34.15 44.03
CA HIS A 749 82.62 33.13 43.12
C HIS A 749 81.47 32.40 42.41
N ALA A 750 81.50 32.36 41.07
CA ALA A 750 80.41 31.82 40.27
C ALA A 750 80.08 30.34 40.57
N ALA A 751 81.09 29.53 40.94
CA ALA A 751 80.90 28.11 41.30
C ALA A 751 80.37 27.91 42.73
N LEU A 752 80.27 28.96 43.55
CA LEU A 752 79.60 28.84 44.86
C LEU A 752 78.08 28.72 44.70
N GLY A 753 77.51 29.24 43.60
CA GLY A 753 76.09 29.05 43.29
C GLY A 753 75.70 27.60 42.94
N ASP A 754 76.67 26.70 42.79
CA ASP A 754 76.41 25.26 42.64
C ASP A 754 76.16 24.57 43.99
N PHE A 755 76.30 25.30 45.11
CA PHE A 755 76.13 24.78 46.47
C PHE A 755 75.15 25.64 47.27
N ASN A 756 74.33 25.01 48.10
CA ASN A 756 73.58 25.71 49.14
C ASN A 756 74.45 25.82 50.42
N ILE A 757 75.14 26.93 50.61
CA ILE A 757 76.05 27.19 51.74
C ILE A 757 75.28 27.88 52.87
N ASP A 758 74.87 27.12 53.88
CA ASP A 758 74.17 27.64 55.07
C ASP A 758 75.13 27.96 56.22
N ALA A 759 76.40 27.55 56.12
CA ALA A 759 77.41 27.88 57.13
C ALA A 759 78.79 28.20 56.53
N LEU A 760 79.46 29.19 57.13
CA LEU A 760 80.87 29.48 56.94
C LEU A 760 81.62 29.11 58.22
N ASN A 761 82.55 28.17 58.13
CA ASN A 761 83.44 27.82 59.24
C ASN A 761 84.81 28.50 59.05
N LEU A 762 85.11 29.45 59.93
CA LEU A 762 86.33 30.23 60.00
C LEU A 762 87.32 29.71 61.06
N GLU A 763 86.96 28.70 61.86
CA GLU A 763 87.76 28.22 63.00
C GLU A 763 89.17 27.74 62.61
N TYR A 764 89.35 27.38 61.34
CA TYR A 764 90.61 26.88 60.78
C TYR A 764 91.40 27.96 60.02
N ALA A 765 90.86 29.17 59.89
CA ALA A 765 91.56 30.36 59.46
C ALA A 765 92.03 31.18 60.69
N SER A 766 92.88 32.18 60.46
CA SER A 766 93.35 33.07 61.54
C SER A 766 93.32 34.51 61.08
N ASP A 767 92.88 35.43 61.94
CA ASP A 767 92.73 36.86 61.64
C ASP A 767 91.85 37.13 60.39
N THR A 768 90.75 36.38 60.18
CA THR A 768 89.90 36.50 58.98
C THR A 768 89.17 37.85 58.93
N ASN A 769 89.10 38.48 57.76
CA ASN A 769 88.26 39.68 57.56
C ASN A 769 87.32 39.49 56.36
N LEU A 770 86.07 39.16 56.67
CA LEU A 770 85.04 38.84 55.69
C LEU A 770 84.07 40.02 55.54
N THR A 771 83.76 40.43 54.31
CA THR A 771 82.66 41.37 54.08
C THR A 771 81.47 40.62 53.50
N LEU A 772 80.31 40.72 54.14
CA LEU A 772 79.07 40.12 53.69
C LEU A 772 78.04 41.21 53.37
N THR A 773 77.37 41.04 52.24
CA THR A 773 76.18 41.79 51.85
C THR A 773 74.97 40.85 51.84
N GLU A 774 73.77 41.44 51.79
CA GLU A 774 72.50 40.72 51.58
C GLU A 774 72.56 39.81 50.35
N ALA A 775 73.13 40.32 49.25
CA ALA A 775 73.26 39.57 48.01
C ALA A 775 74.22 38.38 48.15
N ASP A 776 75.28 38.51 48.95
CA ASP A 776 76.21 37.41 49.18
C ASP A 776 75.54 36.29 49.99
N ILE A 777 74.72 36.63 50.99
CA ILE A 777 74.03 35.65 51.83
C ILE A 777 72.97 34.92 51.02
N ASN A 778 72.08 35.63 50.33
CA ASN A 778 71.03 34.98 49.54
C ASN A 778 71.60 34.16 48.38
N ALA A 779 72.75 34.55 47.82
CA ALA A 779 73.43 33.76 46.79
C ALA A 779 74.09 32.48 47.34
N LEU A 780 74.39 32.44 48.64
CA LEU A 780 75.01 31.29 49.31
C LEU A 780 73.95 30.36 49.91
N SER A 781 73.02 30.87 50.71
CA SER A 781 72.02 30.11 51.46
C SER A 781 70.68 30.06 50.70
N GLY A 782 70.69 29.51 49.49
CA GLY A 782 69.52 29.46 48.61
C GLY A 782 68.29 28.76 49.20
N ASN A 783 68.47 27.88 50.19
CA ASN A 783 67.36 27.16 50.81
C ASN A 783 66.71 27.91 52.00
N SER A 784 67.36 28.93 52.58
CA SER A 784 66.90 29.53 53.85
C SER A 784 67.05 31.04 53.97
N ASP A 785 67.75 31.70 53.04
CA ASP A 785 68.23 33.08 53.18
C ASP A 785 68.92 33.35 54.53
N THR A 786 69.45 32.29 55.16
CA THR A 786 70.06 32.32 56.49
C THR A 786 71.46 31.71 56.44
N LEU A 787 72.46 32.50 56.80
CA LEU A 787 73.85 32.05 56.86
C LEU A 787 74.36 32.02 58.31
N LYS A 788 75.03 30.93 58.70
CA LYS A 788 75.76 30.81 59.96
C LYS A 788 77.24 31.12 59.74
N VAL A 789 77.88 31.79 60.69
CA VAL A 789 79.33 32.02 60.69
C VAL A 789 79.89 31.53 62.01
N LEU A 790 80.73 30.49 61.92
CA LEU A 790 81.45 29.88 63.02
C LEU A 790 82.89 30.40 63.00
N GLY A 791 83.44 30.78 64.15
CA GLY A 791 84.78 31.39 64.20
C GLY A 791 85.19 31.91 65.58
N GLY A 792 86.37 32.52 65.63
CA GLY A 792 87.00 32.99 66.87
C GLY A 792 87.06 34.50 67.04
N ALA A 793 87.55 34.94 68.21
CA ALA A 793 87.75 36.35 68.54
C ALA A 793 88.83 37.06 67.73
N ASP A 794 89.59 36.35 66.92
CA ASP A 794 90.50 36.88 65.91
C ASP A 794 89.81 37.15 64.56
N ASP A 795 88.61 36.61 64.32
CA ASP A 795 87.86 36.85 63.09
C ASP A 795 87.02 38.13 63.16
N THR A 796 86.84 38.77 62.00
CA THR A 796 86.01 39.96 61.80
C THR A 796 85.08 39.78 60.62
N VAL A 797 83.77 39.92 60.86
CA VAL A 797 82.74 40.00 59.80
C VAL A 797 82.27 41.45 59.68
N THR A 798 82.48 42.06 58.52
CA THR A 798 81.92 43.37 58.17
C THR A 798 80.62 43.16 57.42
N LEU A 799 79.51 43.60 58.02
CA LEU A 799 78.17 43.40 57.50
C LEU A 799 77.58 44.71 56.97
N THR A 800 77.37 44.78 55.65
CA THR A 800 76.82 46.00 55.03
C THR A 800 75.31 46.05 55.19
N GLY A 801 74.81 46.99 56.01
CA GLY A 801 73.37 47.23 56.16
C GLY A 801 72.65 46.30 57.15
N GLY A 802 73.39 45.56 57.97
CA GLY A 802 72.82 44.68 58.99
C GLY A 802 72.32 45.39 60.24
N THR A 803 71.37 44.76 60.94
CA THR A 803 70.87 45.21 62.25
C THR A 803 70.88 44.03 63.22
N LEU A 804 71.54 44.19 64.38
CA LEU A 804 71.52 43.19 65.44
C LEU A 804 70.11 43.08 66.05
N GLN A 805 69.54 41.88 66.02
CA GLN A 805 68.24 41.56 66.59
C GLN A 805 68.33 41.01 68.02
N GLY A 806 69.42 40.30 68.33
CA GLY A 806 69.63 39.69 69.65
C GLY A 806 70.63 38.54 69.59
N THR A 807 70.52 37.63 70.55
CA THR A 807 71.30 36.39 70.60
C THR A 807 70.38 35.17 70.58
N GLN A 808 70.84 34.08 69.98
CA GLN A 808 70.14 32.79 69.89
C GLN A 808 71.11 31.66 70.18
N ASP A 809 70.68 30.68 70.97
CA ASP A 809 71.44 29.43 71.16
C ASP A 809 71.00 28.41 70.11
N VAL A 810 71.95 27.88 69.33
CA VAL A 810 71.74 26.84 68.31
C VAL A 810 72.76 25.72 68.58
N ASP A 811 72.28 24.49 68.76
CA ASP A 811 73.10 23.29 69.01
C ASP A 811 74.14 23.37 70.15
N GLY A 812 73.91 24.28 71.10
CA GLY A 812 74.76 24.48 72.28
C GLY A 812 75.74 25.66 72.17
N GLU A 813 75.80 26.31 71.01
CA GLU A 813 76.60 27.51 70.77
C GLU A 813 75.71 28.76 70.71
N THR A 814 76.25 29.90 71.16
CA THR A 814 75.53 31.18 71.21
C THR A 814 75.89 32.05 70.00
N TYR A 815 74.89 32.44 69.22
CA TYR A 815 75.03 33.29 68.04
C TYR A 815 74.42 34.68 68.28
N ASN A 816 75.09 35.73 67.83
CA ASN A 816 74.50 37.03 67.56
C ASN A 816 73.70 36.96 66.26
N VAL A 817 72.43 37.35 66.30
CA VAL A 817 71.50 37.28 65.16
C VAL A 817 71.36 38.66 64.53
N TYR A 818 71.61 38.75 63.23
CA TYR A 818 71.46 39.97 62.44
C TYR A 818 70.42 39.76 61.35
N THR A 819 69.60 40.77 61.08
CA THR A 819 68.80 40.86 59.85
C THR A 819 69.43 41.89 58.94
N ILE A 820 69.36 41.66 57.63
CA ILE A 820 70.05 42.46 56.63
C ILE A 820 69.03 42.93 55.60
N GLY A 821 69.22 44.12 55.05
CA GLY A 821 68.37 44.62 53.97
C GLY A 821 66.94 44.92 54.40
N ASP A 822 65.97 44.28 53.74
CA ASP A 822 64.53 44.43 54.00
C ASP A 822 64.02 43.65 55.22
N GLY A 823 64.83 42.71 55.73
CA GLY A 823 64.62 42.03 56.99
C GLY A 823 64.39 40.52 56.89
N ASP A 824 64.29 39.97 55.69
CA ASP A 824 64.02 38.54 55.47
C ASP A 824 65.33 37.71 55.47
N THR A 825 66.45 38.30 55.05
CA THR A 825 67.79 37.68 55.14
C THR A 825 68.36 37.71 56.56
N MET A 826 68.83 36.56 57.04
CA MET A 826 69.41 36.40 58.37
C MET A 826 70.88 36.00 58.35
N LEU A 827 71.65 36.53 59.31
CA LEU A 827 73.03 36.11 59.57
C LEU A 827 73.19 35.79 61.05
N LEU A 828 73.59 34.56 61.36
CA LEU A 828 73.91 34.10 62.70
C LEU A 828 75.43 34.03 62.83
N VAL A 829 76.01 34.84 63.71
CA VAL A 829 77.47 34.89 63.91
C VAL A 829 77.80 34.50 65.34
N GLU A 830 78.69 33.52 65.55
CA GLU A 830 79.11 33.12 66.91
C GLU A 830 79.53 34.33 67.75
N ASP A 831 79.19 34.31 69.03
CA ASP A 831 79.32 35.47 69.91
C ASP A 831 80.77 35.91 70.16
N ASP A 832 81.71 35.00 69.92
CA ASP A 832 83.14 35.25 69.98
C ASP A 832 83.68 35.98 68.72
N VAL A 833 82.99 35.98 67.58
CA VAL A 833 83.44 36.65 66.34
C VAL A 833 83.15 38.16 66.37
N ASN A 834 84.10 38.99 65.93
CA ASN A 834 83.89 40.45 65.89
C ASN A 834 83.01 40.85 64.69
N VAL A 835 81.88 41.51 64.94
CA VAL A 835 81.02 42.05 63.86
C VAL A 835 81.12 43.56 63.76
N ILE A 836 81.36 44.07 62.54
CA ILE A 836 81.36 45.49 62.19
C ILE A 836 80.15 45.75 61.30
N ILE A 837 79.30 46.72 61.66
CA ILE A 837 78.14 47.16 60.86
C ILE A 837 78.44 48.50 60.17
#